data_AF-A0A0A2VW67-F1
#
_entry.id   AF-A0A0A2VW67-F1
#
_cell.length_a   1.000
_cell.length_b   1.000
_cell.length_c   1.000
_cell.angle_alpha   90.00
_cell.angle_beta   90.00
_cell.angle_gamma   90.00
#
_symmetry.space_group_name_H-M   'P 1'
#
loop_
_entity.id
_entity.type
_entity.pdbx_description
1 polymer ?
#
loop_
_entity_poly.entity_id
_entity_poly.type
_entity_poly.pdbx_seq_one_letter_code
_entity_poly.pdbx_strand_id
1 'polypeptide(L)'
;MLKQAKGSPDINNYLAYILSSPEPPEGAAFSQSEYHLVRSAAGIMLKNNLKSDWKTIPESSLQLIKLAIPIALQDKNIQIRNFAGNVATEIVQKGGLLSWPDLLPQLIETFGNVSGQVSNEAQEGAMSAMSKICEDNTRMLTREVNGQRPLNYILPQLIAATKSPLPKVRIGALTAINVFTPRESQAMNNSIDDLLQHLFTLANDESPDVRRQVCRSFVSLADRRPEKLIPHMAGLVDYTIRQQRSDDEELSCEAAEFWLTVGEHDDLWQHLRPYIEQIIPLLLEYMVYSGEDIALLGGQSDDEDEEDRVEDIKPAFAKKNLTRALNGEGTMTPDSTKDGYNSVPGMENDLEDGEIDDDDDDDGDDNPDQRWTVRKCSAAALDVFARNFGAPVFEFILPYLEQNLRHQDWPQREAAVLALGAVAEGCESAILPHLPMLVPYLISLLTDPEPVIRTITCWTLGRYSGWAANLPDAEREQFFLPLMDGMLQKMLDRNKKVQEAGASAVANVEERAGKALIPFTEPIVKQFVICFQRYKDRNMYILYDCVQTLAEQVGPTLATPHIAKQLLDALLGRYNMMNDKSREMFPLLECLSYVALAMDTAFAPYAGPIFQRCINIIHNNLEQSLASVTNTSIDAPDKDFLITALDLLSAIIQALSPEQASQLVSNSPQPVFELLSFCMEDPTDEVRQSAYALLGDCARFLFPLLEPHLPKLLPFLVKQLDMDEVLDEAIETGFGVVNNACWSAGEIAVRYGDGMKPFVQDLMTKFVEMMGNPRVPRGLVENAATALGRLGQNNAHIMAHGLGNYAALYLGAMEDVVTMDEKASAMKGFTAIVRENPLAMEPVLLEYFSTIANYNMDLQNPLKQQLQAAFQDIINIYKANIPQFDRFIGQLNAASQEKLRASYTL
;
A
#
# COMPACT_ATOMS: atom_id res chain seq x y z
N MET A 1 16.98 -18.89 -40.90
CA MET A 1 16.09 -20.06 -40.75
C MET A 1 15.09 -19.88 -39.61
N LEU A 2 15.51 -19.79 -38.33
CA LEU A 2 14.59 -19.51 -37.19
C LEU A 2 13.75 -18.23 -37.33
N LYS A 3 14.35 -17.10 -37.77
CA LYS A 3 13.60 -15.85 -38.08
C LYS A 3 12.57 -16.01 -39.20
N GLN A 4 12.82 -16.90 -40.17
CA GLN A 4 11.85 -17.20 -41.24
C GLN A 4 10.76 -18.17 -40.75
N ALA A 5 11.11 -19.12 -39.87
CA ALA A 5 10.15 -20.02 -39.24
C ALA A 5 9.17 -19.27 -38.32
N LYS A 6 9.64 -18.26 -37.56
CA LYS A 6 8.78 -17.37 -36.76
C LYS A 6 7.74 -16.61 -37.59
N GLY A 7 8.03 -16.32 -38.87
CA GLY A 7 7.08 -15.67 -39.77
C GLY A 7 6.11 -16.63 -40.48
N SER A 8 6.16 -17.93 -40.18
CA SER A 8 5.23 -18.90 -40.76
C SER A 8 3.87 -18.83 -40.04
N PRO A 9 2.74 -18.81 -40.77
CA PRO A 9 1.41 -18.85 -40.16
C PRO A 9 1.13 -20.18 -39.43
N ASP A 10 1.88 -21.24 -39.74
CA ASP A 10 1.72 -22.58 -39.17
C ASP A 10 2.68 -22.85 -38.00
N ILE A 11 3.50 -21.89 -37.59
CA ILE A 11 4.53 -22.10 -36.57
C ILE A 11 3.94 -22.69 -35.28
N ASN A 12 2.78 -22.19 -34.85
CA ASN A 12 2.11 -22.65 -33.64
C ASN A 12 1.61 -24.10 -33.76
N ASN A 13 1.31 -24.57 -34.97
CA ASN A 13 0.94 -25.97 -35.22
C ASN A 13 2.13 -26.91 -34.97
N TYR A 14 3.32 -26.52 -35.44
CA TYR A 14 4.54 -27.28 -35.17
C TYR A 14 4.92 -27.27 -33.70
N LEU A 15 4.81 -26.12 -33.02
CA LEU A 15 5.10 -26.02 -31.59
C LEU A 15 4.16 -26.91 -30.76
N ALA A 16 2.85 -26.90 -31.06
CA ALA A 16 1.85 -27.74 -30.41
C ALA A 16 2.10 -29.24 -30.67
N TYR A 17 2.46 -29.61 -31.90
CA TYR A 17 2.81 -31.00 -32.24
C TYR A 17 4.05 -31.49 -31.48
N ILE A 18 5.12 -30.68 -31.45
CA ILE A 18 6.35 -31.02 -30.72
C ILE A 18 6.05 -31.17 -29.23
N LEU A 19 5.33 -30.22 -28.63
CA LEU A 19 4.96 -30.27 -27.21
C LEU A 19 4.20 -31.56 -26.86
N SER A 20 3.24 -31.98 -27.69
CA SER A 20 2.38 -33.14 -27.44
C SER A 20 2.96 -34.49 -27.88
N SER A 21 4.08 -34.50 -28.59
CA SER A 21 4.70 -35.75 -29.10
C SER A 21 5.79 -36.24 -28.14
N PRO A 22 5.64 -37.39 -27.47
CA PRO A 22 6.62 -37.87 -26.49
C PRO A 22 7.94 -38.34 -27.12
N GLU A 23 7.87 -38.84 -28.34
CA GLU A 23 9.02 -39.38 -29.08
C GLU A 23 9.47 -38.40 -30.17
N PRO A 24 10.79 -38.34 -30.47
CA PRO A 24 11.30 -37.51 -31.54
C PRO A 24 10.74 -37.95 -32.91
N PRO A 25 10.56 -37.02 -33.85
CA PRO A 25 10.11 -37.35 -35.20
C PRO A 25 11.04 -38.35 -35.89
N GLU A 26 10.47 -39.23 -36.71
CA GLU A 26 11.26 -40.20 -37.49
C GLU A 26 12.36 -39.49 -38.31
N GLY A 27 13.61 -39.91 -38.11
CA GLY A 27 14.78 -39.33 -38.78
C GLY A 27 15.46 -38.17 -38.05
N ALA A 28 14.91 -37.70 -36.93
CA ALA A 28 15.59 -36.74 -36.05
C ALA A 28 16.53 -37.48 -35.07
N ALA A 29 17.82 -37.15 -35.09
CA ALA A 29 18.83 -37.80 -34.25
C ALA A 29 18.94 -37.13 -32.86
N PHE A 30 17.81 -36.94 -32.17
CA PHE A 30 17.81 -36.44 -30.79
C PHE A 30 17.81 -37.59 -29.79
N SER A 31 18.63 -37.47 -28.74
CA SER A 31 18.43 -38.26 -27.52
C SER A 31 17.13 -37.84 -26.83
N GLN A 32 16.61 -38.69 -25.95
CA GLN A 32 15.41 -38.38 -25.15
C GLN A 32 15.56 -37.11 -24.29
N SER A 33 16.75 -36.88 -23.72
CA SER A 33 17.04 -35.65 -22.96
C SER A 33 17.11 -34.40 -23.83
N GLU A 34 17.73 -34.48 -25.01
CA GLU A 34 17.75 -33.35 -25.94
C GLU A 34 16.36 -33.04 -26.48
N TYR A 35 15.57 -34.08 -26.76
CA TYR A 35 14.20 -33.89 -27.24
C TYR A 35 13.31 -33.28 -26.15
N HIS A 36 13.49 -33.65 -24.88
CA HIS A 36 12.79 -33.01 -23.76
C HIS A 36 13.05 -31.49 -23.68
N LEU A 37 14.29 -31.03 -23.88
CA LEU A 37 14.60 -29.60 -23.96
C LEU A 37 13.90 -28.91 -25.14
N VAL A 38 13.85 -29.59 -26.29
CA VAL A 38 13.14 -29.09 -27.48
C VAL A 38 11.63 -28.96 -27.22
N ARG A 39 11.02 -29.95 -26.55
CA ARG A 39 9.60 -29.91 -26.16
C ARG A 39 9.31 -28.79 -25.16
N SER A 40 10.22 -28.59 -24.20
CA SER A 40 10.12 -27.51 -23.20
C SER A 40 10.17 -26.13 -23.87
N ALA A 41 11.14 -25.90 -24.74
CA ALA A 41 11.24 -24.67 -25.53
C ALA A 41 10.00 -24.45 -26.40
N ALA A 42 9.43 -25.52 -26.98
CA ALA A 42 8.21 -25.43 -27.78
C ALA A 42 7.01 -24.96 -26.94
N GLY A 43 6.84 -25.46 -25.71
CA GLY A 43 5.80 -25.02 -24.78
C GLY A 43 5.91 -23.54 -24.41
N ILE A 44 7.12 -23.08 -24.05
CA ILE A 44 7.39 -21.68 -23.71
C ILE A 44 7.11 -20.76 -24.91
N MET A 45 7.64 -21.12 -26.09
CA MET A 45 7.42 -20.32 -27.30
C MET A 45 5.94 -20.27 -27.69
N LEU A 46 5.20 -21.37 -27.52
CA LEU A 46 3.78 -21.41 -27.81
C LEU A 46 2.98 -20.49 -26.86
N LYS A 47 3.28 -20.52 -25.55
CA LYS A 47 2.70 -19.59 -24.57
C LYS A 47 2.96 -18.13 -24.98
N ASN A 48 4.22 -17.80 -25.25
CA ASN A 48 4.60 -16.42 -25.58
C ASN A 48 3.94 -15.92 -26.86
N ASN A 49 3.84 -16.76 -27.89
CA ASN A 49 3.13 -16.41 -29.13
C ASN A 49 1.62 -16.19 -28.89
N LEU A 50 0.98 -16.99 -28.03
CA LEU A 50 -0.41 -16.77 -27.65
C LEU A 50 -0.57 -15.43 -26.90
N LYS A 51 0.39 -15.09 -26.02
CA LYS A 51 0.39 -13.83 -25.28
C LYS A 51 0.54 -12.61 -26.18
N SER A 52 1.48 -12.63 -27.13
CA SER A 52 1.80 -11.49 -28.01
C SER A 52 0.90 -11.37 -29.24
N ASP A 53 0.55 -12.50 -29.86
CA ASP A 53 0.05 -12.53 -31.23
C ASP A 53 -1.38 -13.09 -31.35
N TRP A 54 -2.10 -13.27 -30.23
CA TRP A 54 -3.44 -13.88 -30.15
C TRP A 54 -4.36 -13.59 -31.34
N LYS A 55 -4.57 -12.31 -31.68
CA LYS A 55 -5.50 -11.85 -32.74
C LYS A 55 -5.08 -12.26 -34.15
N THR A 56 -3.81 -12.62 -34.35
CA THR A 56 -3.25 -13.00 -35.65
C THR A 56 -3.18 -14.51 -35.86
N ILE A 57 -3.35 -15.30 -34.79
CA ILE A 57 -3.29 -16.76 -34.86
C ILE A 57 -4.56 -17.29 -35.55
N PRO A 58 -4.42 -18.09 -36.63
CA PRO A 58 -5.59 -18.64 -37.31
C PRO A 58 -6.42 -19.57 -36.41
N GLU A 59 -7.75 -19.52 -36.53
CA GLU A 59 -8.67 -20.36 -35.74
C GLU A 59 -8.40 -21.86 -35.93
N SER A 60 -8.02 -22.29 -37.13
CA SER A 60 -7.62 -23.68 -37.39
C SER A 60 -6.39 -24.11 -36.59
N SER A 61 -5.46 -23.18 -36.33
CA SER A 61 -4.28 -23.43 -35.51
C SER A 61 -4.64 -23.48 -34.03
N LEU A 62 -5.53 -22.60 -33.57
CA LEU A 62 -6.09 -22.66 -32.21
C LEU A 62 -6.77 -24.00 -31.94
N GLN A 63 -7.55 -24.52 -32.90
CA GLN A 63 -8.16 -25.86 -32.76
C GLN A 63 -7.13 -26.98 -32.62
N LEU A 64 -6.03 -26.94 -33.38
CA LEU A 64 -4.96 -27.94 -33.28
C LEU A 64 -4.25 -27.86 -31.92
N ILE A 65 -3.97 -26.64 -31.44
CA ILE A 65 -3.40 -26.42 -30.11
C ILE A 65 -4.33 -27.03 -29.05
N LYS A 66 -5.65 -26.73 -29.12
CA LYS A 66 -6.66 -27.29 -28.18
C LYS A 66 -6.71 -28.81 -28.19
N LEU A 67 -6.40 -29.48 -29.30
CA LEU A 67 -6.30 -30.95 -29.37
C LEU A 67 -4.98 -31.49 -28.79
N ALA A 68 -3.89 -30.76 -28.94
CA ALA A 68 -2.56 -31.17 -28.50
C ALA A 68 -2.39 -31.07 -26.97
N ILE A 69 -2.96 -30.05 -26.35
CA ILE A 69 -2.77 -29.77 -24.92
C ILE A 69 -3.28 -30.88 -24.00
N PRO A 70 -4.49 -31.46 -24.17
CA PRO A 70 -4.94 -32.59 -23.35
C PRO A 70 -4.06 -33.84 -23.46
N ILE A 71 -3.32 -34.00 -24.56
CA ILE A 71 -2.34 -35.11 -24.72
C ILE A 71 -1.10 -34.79 -23.88
N ALA A 72 -0.58 -33.56 -23.97
CA ALA A 72 0.60 -33.12 -23.22
C ALA A 72 0.36 -33.06 -21.70
N LEU A 73 -0.88 -32.79 -21.25
CA LEU A 73 -1.26 -32.86 -19.83
C LEU A 73 -1.16 -34.29 -19.24
N GLN A 74 -1.12 -35.32 -20.08
CA GLN A 74 -0.99 -36.72 -19.65
C GLN A 74 0.46 -37.23 -19.76
N ASP A 75 1.40 -36.35 -20.07
CA ASP A 75 2.81 -36.72 -20.26
C ASP A 75 3.43 -37.25 -18.96
N LYS A 76 4.38 -38.18 -19.08
CA LYS A 76 5.11 -38.73 -17.93
C LYS A 76 5.99 -37.69 -17.26
N ASN A 77 6.51 -36.73 -18.03
CA ASN A 77 7.35 -35.66 -17.52
C ASN A 77 6.50 -34.50 -16.95
N ILE A 78 6.71 -34.18 -15.68
CA ILE A 78 5.96 -33.14 -14.97
C ILE A 78 6.12 -31.74 -15.60
N GLN A 79 7.31 -31.42 -16.12
CA GLN A 79 7.58 -30.11 -16.70
C GLN A 79 6.79 -29.91 -18.00
N ILE A 80 6.64 -30.97 -18.80
CA ILE A 80 5.80 -30.92 -20.01
C ILE A 80 4.32 -30.71 -19.63
N ARG A 81 3.83 -31.40 -18.59
CA ARG A 81 2.47 -31.15 -18.07
C ARG A 81 2.30 -29.70 -17.63
N ASN A 82 3.30 -29.13 -16.94
CA ASN A 82 3.28 -27.74 -16.50
C ASN A 82 3.21 -26.76 -17.68
N PHE A 83 4.03 -26.94 -18.73
CA PHE A 83 3.96 -26.10 -19.93
C PHE A 83 2.62 -26.21 -20.64
N ALA A 84 2.05 -27.42 -20.74
CA ALA A 84 0.73 -27.61 -21.32
C ALA A 84 -0.36 -26.90 -20.52
N GLY A 85 -0.28 -26.91 -19.18
CA GLY A 85 -1.17 -26.15 -18.30
C GLY A 85 -1.03 -24.64 -18.49
N ASN A 86 0.19 -24.11 -18.62
CA ASN A 86 0.42 -22.68 -18.87
C ASN A 86 -0.19 -22.25 -20.22
N VAL A 87 -0.03 -23.07 -21.26
CA VAL A 87 -0.64 -22.80 -22.58
C VAL A 87 -2.16 -22.85 -22.50
N ALA A 88 -2.75 -23.81 -21.77
CA ALA A 88 -4.20 -23.87 -21.56
C ALA A 88 -4.72 -22.59 -20.88
N THR A 89 -3.99 -22.12 -19.87
CA THR A 89 -4.33 -20.94 -19.07
C THR A 89 -4.26 -19.66 -19.90
N GLU A 90 -3.20 -19.48 -20.70
CA GLU A 90 -3.05 -18.34 -21.62
C GLU A 90 -4.16 -18.28 -22.67
N ILE A 91 -4.62 -19.45 -23.18
CA ILE A 91 -5.77 -19.51 -24.12
C ILE A 91 -7.03 -18.97 -23.46
N VAL A 92 -7.30 -19.34 -22.20
CA VAL A 92 -8.47 -18.83 -21.46
C VAL A 92 -8.32 -17.33 -21.20
N GLN A 93 -7.13 -16.88 -20.79
CA GLN A 93 -6.85 -15.48 -20.47
C GLN A 93 -7.06 -14.56 -21.67
N LYS A 94 -6.60 -14.95 -22.86
CA LYS A 94 -6.74 -14.14 -24.09
C LYS A 94 -8.07 -14.33 -24.81
N GLY A 95 -8.62 -15.55 -24.76
CA GLY A 95 -9.82 -15.92 -25.52
C GLY A 95 -11.14 -15.84 -24.77
N GLY A 96 -11.11 -15.78 -23.43
CA GLY A 96 -12.30 -16.00 -22.62
C GLY A 96 -12.64 -17.49 -22.45
N LEU A 97 -13.48 -17.82 -21.46
CA LEU A 97 -13.95 -19.20 -21.21
C LEU A 97 -14.67 -19.82 -22.40
N LEU A 98 -15.39 -19.00 -23.19
CA LEU A 98 -16.14 -19.46 -24.36
C LEU A 98 -15.25 -19.77 -25.57
N SER A 99 -13.98 -19.36 -25.56
CA SER A 99 -13.04 -19.76 -26.61
C SER A 99 -12.74 -21.26 -26.57
N TRP A 100 -12.86 -21.89 -25.39
CA TRP A 100 -12.64 -23.32 -25.20
C TRP A 100 -13.63 -23.90 -24.16
N PRO A 101 -14.91 -24.06 -24.53
CA PRO A 101 -15.98 -24.40 -23.58
C PRO A 101 -15.81 -25.80 -22.96
N ASP A 102 -15.16 -26.72 -23.67
CA ASP A 102 -14.98 -28.12 -23.24
C ASP A 102 -13.81 -28.31 -22.25
N LEU A 103 -12.95 -27.30 -22.08
CA LEU A 103 -11.73 -27.42 -21.27
C LEU A 103 -12.03 -27.75 -19.80
N LEU A 104 -12.86 -26.92 -19.14
CA LEU A 104 -13.15 -27.11 -17.72
C LEU A 104 -13.87 -28.45 -17.44
N PRO A 105 -14.92 -28.85 -18.18
CA PRO A 105 -15.52 -30.17 -18.03
C PRO A 105 -14.51 -31.31 -18.22
N GLN A 106 -13.64 -31.23 -19.23
CA GLN A 106 -12.64 -32.26 -19.51
C GLN A 106 -11.62 -32.39 -18.37
N LEU A 107 -11.13 -31.26 -17.84
CA LEU A 107 -10.20 -31.26 -16.70
C LEU A 107 -10.87 -31.90 -15.46
N ILE A 108 -12.12 -31.52 -15.16
CA ILE A 108 -12.90 -32.07 -14.03
C ILE A 108 -13.08 -33.58 -14.15
N GLU A 109 -13.45 -34.09 -15.33
CA GLU A 109 -13.58 -35.53 -15.56
C GLU A 109 -12.24 -36.26 -15.38
N THR A 110 -11.15 -35.64 -15.84
CA THR A 110 -9.80 -36.20 -15.80
C THR A 110 -9.27 -36.28 -14.36
N PHE A 111 -9.21 -35.15 -13.62
CA PHE A 111 -8.71 -35.19 -12.24
C PHE A 111 -9.68 -35.88 -11.28
N GLY A 112 -10.99 -35.86 -11.56
CA GLY A 112 -12.01 -36.55 -10.78
C GLY A 112 -12.01 -38.07 -11.00
N ASN A 113 -11.26 -38.56 -12.01
CA ASN A 113 -11.17 -39.97 -12.38
C ASN A 113 -12.54 -40.66 -12.47
N VAL A 114 -13.52 -39.99 -13.09
CA VAL A 114 -14.93 -40.45 -13.13
C VAL A 114 -15.06 -41.83 -13.77
N SER A 115 -14.21 -42.14 -14.76
CA SER A 115 -14.17 -43.44 -15.43
C SER A 115 -13.47 -44.54 -14.61
N GLY A 116 -12.71 -44.17 -13.58
CA GLY A 116 -11.81 -45.07 -12.84
C GLY A 116 -10.59 -45.55 -13.63
N GLN A 117 -10.37 -45.02 -14.84
CA GLN A 117 -9.34 -45.47 -15.78
C GLN A 117 -8.30 -44.39 -16.12
N VAL A 118 -8.38 -43.21 -15.51
CA VAL A 118 -7.45 -42.10 -15.75
C VAL A 118 -6.13 -42.38 -15.03
N SER A 119 -5.00 -42.24 -15.72
CA SER A 119 -3.68 -42.43 -15.10
C SER A 119 -3.39 -41.39 -14.01
N ASN A 120 -2.45 -41.68 -13.11
CA ASN A 120 -2.06 -40.74 -12.07
C ASN A 120 -1.47 -39.46 -12.67
N GLU A 121 -0.65 -39.58 -13.70
CA GLU A 121 -0.04 -38.44 -14.40
C GLU A 121 -1.08 -37.54 -15.05
N ALA A 122 -2.13 -38.13 -15.65
CA ALA A 122 -3.23 -37.40 -16.25
C ALA A 122 -4.06 -36.67 -15.19
N GLN A 123 -4.36 -37.31 -14.05
CA GLN A 123 -5.05 -36.66 -12.93
C GLN A 123 -4.24 -35.48 -12.37
N GLU A 124 -2.94 -35.67 -12.15
CA GLU A 124 -2.05 -34.61 -11.66
C GLU A 124 -1.91 -33.45 -12.66
N GLY A 125 -1.73 -33.75 -13.95
CA GLY A 125 -1.64 -32.73 -15.00
C GLY A 125 -2.93 -31.92 -15.13
N ALA A 126 -4.08 -32.59 -15.11
CA ALA A 126 -5.37 -31.92 -15.17
C ALA A 126 -5.62 -31.03 -13.94
N MET A 127 -5.27 -31.49 -12.74
CA MET A 127 -5.40 -30.68 -11.53
C MET A 127 -4.44 -29.47 -11.55
N SER A 128 -3.18 -29.67 -11.98
CA SER A 128 -2.21 -28.56 -12.10
C SER A 128 -2.70 -27.50 -13.08
N ALA A 129 -3.23 -27.89 -14.23
CA ALA A 129 -3.83 -26.95 -15.18
C ALA A 129 -5.07 -26.25 -14.59
N MET A 130 -5.94 -26.97 -13.87
CA MET A 130 -7.10 -26.38 -13.21
C MET A 130 -6.70 -25.34 -12.16
N SER A 131 -5.69 -25.61 -11.35
CA SER A 131 -5.19 -24.68 -10.33
C SER A 131 -4.74 -23.36 -10.96
N LYS A 132 -3.91 -23.42 -12.01
CA LYS A 132 -3.42 -22.25 -12.75
C LYS A 132 -4.55 -21.46 -13.42
N ILE A 133 -5.54 -22.16 -13.98
CA ILE A 133 -6.73 -21.49 -14.53
C ILE A 133 -7.51 -20.77 -13.43
N CYS A 134 -7.63 -21.37 -12.24
CA CYS A 134 -8.31 -20.74 -11.12
C CYS A 134 -7.59 -19.45 -10.68
N GLU A 135 -6.27 -19.51 -10.56
CA GLU A 135 -5.37 -18.41 -10.20
C GLU A 135 -5.46 -17.26 -11.22
N ASP A 136 -4.99 -17.47 -12.45
CA ASP A 136 -4.85 -16.44 -13.49
C ASP A 136 -6.20 -15.91 -14.02
N ASN A 137 -7.28 -16.68 -13.87
CA ASN A 137 -8.60 -16.34 -14.45
C ASN A 137 -9.71 -16.20 -13.40
N THR A 138 -9.35 -15.93 -12.13
CA THR A 138 -10.31 -15.81 -11.01
C THR A 138 -11.52 -14.93 -11.37
N ARG A 139 -11.29 -13.74 -11.93
CA ARG A 139 -12.35 -12.75 -12.26
C ARG A 139 -13.35 -13.31 -13.28
N MET A 140 -12.87 -14.09 -14.24
CA MET A 140 -13.72 -14.69 -15.26
C MET A 140 -14.56 -15.83 -14.70
N LEU A 141 -14.01 -16.59 -13.75
CA LEU A 141 -14.70 -17.72 -13.11
C LEU A 141 -15.79 -17.26 -12.13
N THR A 142 -15.62 -16.08 -11.53
CA THR A 142 -16.56 -15.47 -10.57
C THR A 142 -17.69 -14.67 -11.22
N ARG A 143 -17.48 -14.16 -12.44
CA ARG A 143 -18.50 -13.43 -13.21
C ARG A 143 -19.60 -14.33 -13.75
N GLU A 144 -20.77 -13.72 -13.96
CA GLU A 144 -21.91 -14.37 -14.60
C GLU A 144 -21.73 -14.40 -16.11
N VAL A 145 -21.85 -15.59 -16.69
CA VAL A 145 -21.78 -15.86 -18.13
C VAL A 145 -23.08 -16.57 -18.52
N ASN A 146 -23.90 -15.95 -19.36
CA ASN A 146 -25.18 -16.50 -19.84
C ASN A 146 -26.13 -16.99 -18.71
N GLY A 147 -26.21 -16.26 -17.59
CA GLY A 147 -27.09 -16.62 -16.47
C GLY A 147 -26.52 -17.67 -15.50
N GLN A 148 -25.28 -18.12 -15.72
CA GLN A 148 -24.59 -19.07 -14.85
C GLN A 148 -23.24 -18.52 -14.40
N ARG A 149 -22.80 -18.87 -13.19
CA ARG A 149 -21.46 -18.53 -12.69
C ARG A 149 -20.60 -19.79 -12.71
N PRO A 150 -19.50 -19.84 -13.48
CA PRO A 150 -18.65 -21.03 -13.58
C PRO A 150 -18.19 -21.57 -12.23
N LEU A 151 -17.83 -20.69 -11.29
CA LEU A 151 -17.37 -21.07 -9.95
C LEU A 151 -18.40 -21.91 -9.17
N ASN A 152 -19.71 -21.68 -9.36
CA ASN A 152 -20.76 -22.48 -8.70
C ASN A 152 -20.71 -23.96 -9.08
N TYR A 153 -20.16 -24.28 -10.26
CA TYR A 153 -19.97 -25.65 -10.73
C TYR A 153 -18.59 -26.20 -10.37
N ILE A 154 -17.54 -25.37 -10.47
CA ILE A 154 -16.15 -25.79 -10.29
C ILE A 154 -15.82 -26.05 -8.81
N LEU A 155 -16.23 -25.15 -7.91
CA LEU A 155 -15.82 -25.21 -6.50
C LEU A 155 -16.22 -26.52 -5.80
N PRO A 156 -17.45 -27.06 -5.96
CA PRO A 156 -17.80 -28.36 -5.39
C PRO A 156 -16.95 -29.53 -5.93
N GLN A 157 -16.50 -29.44 -7.19
CA GLN A 157 -15.64 -30.48 -7.80
C GLN A 157 -14.21 -30.43 -7.26
N LEU A 158 -13.69 -29.22 -7.02
CA LEU A 158 -12.40 -29.03 -6.34
C LEU A 158 -12.47 -29.58 -4.91
N ILE A 159 -13.53 -29.27 -4.16
CA ILE A 159 -13.73 -29.80 -2.80
C ILE A 159 -13.81 -31.33 -2.83
N ALA A 160 -14.50 -31.93 -3.81
CA ALA A 160 -14.52 -33.38 -3.96
C ALA A 160 -13.13 -33.97 -4.25
N ALA A 161 -12.32 -33.29 -5.07
CA ALA A 161 -10.97 -33.72 -5.45
C ALA A 161 -9.98 -33.76 -4.27
N THR A 162 -10.26 -33.03 -3.17
CA THR A 162 -9.48 -33.15 -1.93
C THR A 162 -9.55 -34.54 -1.29
N LYS A 163 -10.47 -35.42 -1.70
CA LYS A 163 -10.53 -36.82 -1.28
C LYS A 163 -9.69 -37.77 -2.15
N SER A 164 -8.97 -37.24 -3.14
CA SER A 164 -8.16 -38.06 -4.05
C SER A 164 -7.10 -38.85 -3.27
N PRO A 165 -6.82 -40.11 -3.65
CA PRO A 165 -5.72 -40.87 -3.06
C PRO A 165 -4.35 -40.24 -3.40
N LEU A 166 -4.27 -39.40 -4.43
CA LEU A 166 -3.03 -38.76 -4.88
C LEU A 166 -2.78 -37.44 -4.13
N PRO A 167 -1.68 -37.32 -3.35
CA PRO A 167 -1.38 -36.09 -2.61
C PRO A 167 -1.30 -34.85 -3.51
N LYS A 168 -0.69 -34.97 -4.70
CA LYS A 168 -0.58 -33.87 -5.67
C LYS A 168 -1.94 -33.35 -6.17
N VAL A 169 -2.94 -34.23 -6.29
CA VAL A 169 -4.30 -33.81 -6.64
C VAL A 169 -4.96 -33.08 -5.46
N ARG A 170 -4.74 -33.54 -4.22
CA ARG A 170 -5.22 -32.84 -3.02
C ARG A 170 -4.59 -31.47 -2.86
N ILE A 171 -3.28 -31.36 -3.06
CA ILE A 171 -2.53 -30.10 -3.03
C ILE A 171 -3.12 -29.14 -4.06
N GLY A 172 -3.16 -29.51 -5.35
CA GLY A 172 -3.68 -28.63 -6.40
C GLY A 172 -5.16 -28.27 -6.23
N ALA A 173 -5.97 -29.17 -5.66
CA ALA A 173 -7.36 -28.86 -5.31
C ALA A 173 -7.44 -27.77 -4.23
N LEU A 174 -6.65 -27.90 -3.15
CA LEU A 174 -6.62 -26.89 -2.09
C LEU A 174 -6.00 -25.58 -2.56
N THR A 175 -4.95 -25.61 -3.37
CA THR A 175 -4.37 -24.41 -4.02
C THR A 175 -5.44 -23.67 -4.82
N ALA A 176 -6.19 -24.37 -5.68
CA ALA A 176 -7.28 -23.80 -6.45
C ALA A 176 -8.43 -23.25 -5.57
N ILE A 177 -8.75 -23.91 -4.45
CA ILE A 177 -9.77 -23.45 -3.48
C ILE A 177 -9.30 -22.20 -2.74
N ASN A 178 -8.02 -22.15 -2.35
CA ASN A 178 -7.42 -21.04 -1.61
C ASN A 178 -7.43 -19.74 -2.42
N VAL A 179 -7.41 -19.81 -3.75
CA VAL A 179 -7.65 -18.65 -4.63
C VAL A 179 -9.02 -18.00 -4.37
N PHE A 180 -10.07 -18.77 -4.06
CA PHE A 180 -11.43 -18.25 -3.88
C PHE A 180 -11.83 -18.02 -2.43
N THR A 181 -11.07 -18.56 -1.47
CA THR A 181 -11.42 -18.51 -0.04
C THR A 181 -11.41 -17.09 0.54
N PRO A 182 -10.43 -16.22 0.19
CA PRO A 182 -10.43 -14.82 0.62
C PRO A 182 -11.55 -13.95 0.00
N ARG A 183 -12.30 -14.48 -0.98
CA ARG A 183 -13.23 -13.69 -1.80
C ARG A 183 -14.67 -14.01 -1.46
N GLU A 184 -15.47 -12.97 -1.24
CA GLU A 184 -16.91 -13.15 -1.03
C GLU A 184 -17.58 -13.60 -2.33
N SER A 185 -18.03 -14.85 -2.36
CA SER A 185 -18.79 -15.39 -3.49
C SER A 185 -19.95 -16.26 -3.01
N GLN A 186 -21.04 -16.23 -3.77
CA GLN A 186 -22.18 -17.11 -3.51
C GLN A 186 -21.78 -18.59 -3.55
N ALA A 187 -20.84 -18.95 -4.42
CA ALA A 187 -20.29 -20.30 -4.52
C ALA A 187 -19.65 -20.71 -3.19
N MET A 188 -18.75 -19.88 -2.65
CA MET A 188 -18.07 -20.16 -1.39
C MET A 188 -19.05 -20.22 -0.22
N ASN A 189 -20.00 -19.29 -0.14
CA ASN A 189 -21.03 -19.29 0.91
C ASN A 189 -21.86 -20.58 0.94
N ASN A 190 -22.11 -21.19 -0.23
CA ASN A 190 -22.87 -22.43 -0.33
C ASN A 190 -22.03 -23.68 0.00
N SER A 191 -20.70 -23.60 -0.09
CA SER A 191 -19.80 -24.77 0.02
C SER A 191 -18.85 -24.72 1.22
N ILE A 192 -18.89 -23.65 2.02
CA ILE A 192 -17.95 -23.44 3.14
C ILE A 192 -18.03 -24.53 4.22
N ASP A 193 -19.22 -25.02 4.53
CA ASP A 193 -19.39 -26.06 5.55
C ASP A 193 -18.83 -27.41 5.08
N ASP A 194 -19.00 -27.73 3.79
CA ASP A 194 -18.42 -28.92 3.15
C ASP A 194 -16.89 -28.81 3.09
N LEU A 195 -16.37 -27.64 2.74
CA LEU A 195 -14.94 -27.36 2.74
C LEU A 195 -14.33 -27.58 4.14
N LEU A 196 -14.92 -26.99 5.18
CA LEU A 196 -14.45 -27.14 6.56
C LEU A 196 -14.40 -28.60 7.02
N GLN A 197 -15.43 -29.39 6.70
CA GLN A 197 -15.44 -30.82 7.02
C GLN A 197 -14.26 -31.56 6.36
N HIS A 198 -13.93 -31.21 5.12
CA HIS A 198 -12.79 -31.79 4.41
C HIS A 198 -11.46 -31.31 5.00
N LEU A 199 -11.32 -30.02 5.32
CA LEU A 199 -10.11 -29.48 5.96
C LEU A 199 -9.81 -30.18 7.29
N PHE A 200 -10.81 -30.42 8.14
CA PHE A 200 -10.61 -31.17 9.39
C PHE A 200 -10.16 -32.61 9.18
N THR A 201 -10.56 -33.22 8.07
CA THR A 201 -10.07 -34.56 7.69
C THR A 201 -8.61 -34.50 7.23
N LEU A 202 -8.27 -33.50 6.42
CA LEU A 202 -6.94 -33.28 5.86
C LEU A 202 -5.93 -32.71 6.86
N ALA A 203 -6.38 -32.20 8.01
CA ALA A 203 -5.51 -31.75 9.10
C ALA A 203 -4.55 -32.84 9.60
N ASN A 204 -4.86 -34.13 9.37
CA ASN A 204 -3.98 -35.24 9.71
C ASN A 204 -3.46 -35.98 8.46
N ASP A 205 -3.45 -35.33 7.30
CA ASP A 205 -2.88 -35.90 6.07
C ASP A 205 -1.40 -36.25 6.28
N GLU A 206 -0.89 -37.29 5.63
CA GLU A 206 0.51 -37.70 5.76
C GLU A 206 1.46 -36.70 5.07
N SER A 207 1.00 -36.03 4.02
CA SER A 207 1.80 -35.09 3.23
C SER A 207 1.91 -33.72 3.90
N PRO A 208 3.13 -33.22 4.23
CA PRO A 208 3.30 -31.87 4.78
C PRO A 208 2.76 -30.79 3.84
N ASP A 209 2.94 -30.94 2.53
CA ASP A 209 2.43 -30.01 1.52
C ASP A 209 0.90 -29.89 1.53
N VAL A 210 0.19 -30.98 1.84
CA VAL A 210 -1.28 -30.95 1.98
C VAL A 210 -1.65 -30.19 3.24
N ARG A 211 -0.98 -30.48 4.37
CA ARG A 211 -1.21 -29.77 5.63
C ARG A 211 -0.87 -28.29 5.54
N ARG A 212 0.10 -27.91 4.70
CA ARG A 212 0.44 -26.51 4.39
C ARG A 212 -0.73 -25.79 3.74
N GLN A 213 -1.30 -26.38 2.68
CA GLN A 213 -2.47 -25.82 2.02
C GLN A 213 -3.70 -25.77 2.95
N VAL A 214 -3.83 -26.72 3.89
CA VAL A 214 -4.86 -26.68 4.94
C VAL A 214 -4.63 -25.51 5.90
N CYS A 215 -3.39 -25.20 6.29
CA CYS A 215 -3.07 -24.02 7.10
C CYS A 215 -3.46 -22.73 6.37
N ARG A 216 -3.07 -22.57 5.10
CA ARG A 216 -3.50 -21.45 4.24
C ARG A 216 -5.03 -21.30 4.17
N SER A 217 -5.75 -22.41 4.05
CA SER A 217 -7.22 -22.38 4.09
C SER A 217 -7.74 -21.87 5.43
N PHE A 218 -7.20 -22.32 6.55
CA PHE A 218 -7.63 -21.84 7.87
C PHE A 218 -7.28 -20.38 8.12
N VAL A 219 -6.11 -19.92 7.66
CA VAL A 219 -5.70 -18.51 7.68
C VAL A 219 -6.72 -17.66 6.90
N SER A 220 -6.99 -18.02 5.64
CA SER A 220 -7.97 -17.30 4.79
C SER A 220 -9.38 -17.30 5.38
N LEU A 221 -9.78 -18.41 6.00
CA LEU A 221 -11.09 -18.52 6.67
C LEU A 221 -11.14 -17.74 7.98
N ALA A 222 -10.03 -17.57 8.70
CA ALA A 222 -9.98 -16.76 9.91
C ALA A 222 -10.20 -15.28 9.59
N ASP A 223 -9.61 -14.81 8.49
CA ASP A 223 -9.79 -13.43 7.99
C ASP A 223 -11.21 -13.16 7.50
N ARG A 224 -11.76 -14.03 6.63
CA ARG A 224 -13.03 -13.72 5.92
C ARG A 224 -14.27 -14.37 6.49
N ARG A 225 -14.12 -15.45 7.25
CA ARG A 225 -15.23 -16.30 7.75
C ARG A 225 -15.02 -16.72 9.21
N PRO A 226 -14.65 -15.77 10.10
CA PRO A 226 -14.36 -16.06 11.51
C PRO A 226 -15.51 -16.81 12.21
N GLU A 227 -16.76 -16.50 11.84
CA GLU A 227 -17.97 -17.09 12.42
C GLU A 227 -18.03 -18.61 12.30
N LYS A 228 -17.37 -19.17 11.27
CA LYS A 228 -17.31 -20.60 11.05
C LYS A 228 -16.19 -21.28 11.84
N LEU A 229 -15.14 -20.56 12.20
CA LEU A 229 -13.99 -21.10 12.94
C LEU A 229 -14.16 -21.00 14.46
N ILE A 230 -14.88 -19.98 14.96
CA ILE A 230 -15.10 -19.77 16.41
C ILE A 230 -15.55 -21.04 17.16
N PRO A 231 -16.51 -21.85 16.68
CA PRO A 231 -16.94 -23.07 17.38
C PRO A 231 -15.84 -24.14 17.52
N HIS A 232 -14.79 -24.04 16.70
CA HIS A 232 -13.70 -25.02 16.60
C HIS A 232 -12.37 -24.50 17.14
N MET A 233 -12.33 -23.31 17.75
CA MET A 233 -11.11 -22.62 18.13
C MET A 233 -10.15 -23.48 18.98
N ALA A 234 -10.66 -24.24 19.94
CA ALA A 234 -9.83 -25.13 20.77
C ALA A 234 -9.03 -26.14 19.92
N GLY A 235 -9.70 -26.79 18.96
CA GLY A 235 -9.07 -27.77 18.08
C GLY A 235 -8.14 -27.13 17.05
N LEU A 236 -8.46 -25.91 16.60
CA LEU A 236 -7.59 -25.12 15.73
C LEU A 236 -6.30 -24.73 16.45
N VAL A 237 -6.38 -24.26 17.70
CA VAL A 237 -5.21 -23.96 18.52
C VAL A 237 -4.31 -25.19 18.66
N ASP A 238 -4.87 -26.34 19.06
CA ASP A 238 -4.12 -27.59 19.20
C ASP A 238 -3.50 -28.08 17.87
N TYR A 239 -4.17 -27.81 16.76
CA TYR A 239 -3.68 -28.12 15.42
C TYR A 239 -2.52 -27.21 15.03
N THR A 240 -2.69 -25.90 15.18
CA THR A 240 -1.68 -24.89 14.81
C THR A 240 -0.41 -25.07 15.62
N ILE A 241 -0.50 -25.27 16.95
CA ILE A 241 0.66 -25.57 17.80
C ILE A 241 1.42 -26.81 17.29
N ARG A 242 0.69 -27.84 16.86
CA ARG A 242 1.30 -29.08 16.35
C ARG A 242 1.98 -28.88 15.00
N GLN A 243 1.36 -28.12 14.09
CA GLN A 243 1.96 -27.85 12.77
C GLN A 243 3.15 -26.90 12.86
N GLN A 244 3.11 -25.90 13.74
CA GLN A 244 4.26 -25.02 13.99
C GLN A 244 5.44 -25.78 14.61
N ARG A 245 5.19 -26.89 15.30
CA ARG A 245 6.26 -27.79 15.80
C ARG A 245 6.73 -28.84 14.78
N SER A 246 6.36 -28.68 13.51
CA SER A 246 6.81 -29.56 12.43
C SER A 246 8.29 -29.34 12.13
N ASP A 247 9.01 -30.41 11.75
CA ASP A 247 10.37 -30.31 11.23
C ASP A 247 10.43 -29.67 9.81
N ASP A 248 9.29 -29.58 9.12
CA ASP A 248 9.13 -28.86 7.86
C ASP A 248 8.95 -27.36 8.13
N GLU A 249 9.99 -26.55 7.87
CA GLU A 249 10.01 -25.12 8.17
C GLU A 249 8.90 -24.34 7.44
N GLU A 250 8.60 -24.70 6.19
CA GLU A 250 7.54 -24.06 5.41
C GLU A 250 6.16 -24.32 6.02
N LEU A 251 5.84 -25.56 6.38
CA LEU A 251 4.60 -25.88 7.13
C LEU A 251 4.56 -25.19 8.49
N SER A 252 5.70 -25.09 9.18
CA SER A 252 5.79 -24.40 10.46
C SER A 252 5.47 -22.91 10.33
N CYS A 253 6.02 -22.25 9.30
CA CYS A 253 5.75 -20.84 9.00
C CYS A 253 4.26 -20.61 8.69
N GLU A 254 3.69 -21.43 7.83
CA GLU A 254 2.29 -21.34 7.39
C GLU A 254 1.30 -21.62 8.51
N ALA A 255 1.70 -22.44 9.49
CA ALA A 255 0.93 -22.61 10.72
C ALA A 255 1.00 -21.35 11.59
N ALA A 256 2.18 -20.75 11.74
CA ALA A 256 2.36 -19.55 12.57
C ALA A 256 1.54 -18.36 12.07
N GLU A 257 1.29 -18.25 10.75
CA GLU A 257 0.44 -17.21 10.16
C GLU A 257 -0.98 -17.18 10.75
N PHE A 258 -1.50 -18.33 11.19
CA PHE A 258 -2.80 -18.38 11.85
C PHE A 258 -2.85 -17.49 13.11
N TRP A 259 -1.74 -17.39 13.85
CA TRP A 259 -1.68 -16.51 15.03
C TRP A 259 -1.74 -15.05 14.64
N LEU A 260 -1.00 -14.67 13.60
CA LEU A 260 -0.96 -13.31 13.09
C LEU A 260 -2.36 -12.89 12.61
N THR A 261 -2.97 -13.66 11.71
CA THR A 261 -4.30 -13.37 11.16
C THR A 261 -5.40 -13.34 12.23
N VAL A 262 -5.41 -14.28 13.17
CA VAL A 262 -6.39 -14.24 14.27
C VAL A 262 -6.16 -13.06 15.20
N GLY A 263 -4.90 -12.68 15.41
CA GLY A 263 -4.51 -11.52 16.19
C GLY A 263 -4.99 -10.22 15.55
N GLU A 264 -4.81 -10.04 14.24
CA GLU A 264 -5.13 -8.78 13.56
C GLU A 264 -6.62 -8.57 13.33
N HIS A 265 -7.38 -9.66 13.34
CA HIS A 265 -8.82 -9.60 13.17
C HIS A 265 -9.53 -8.96 14.39
N ASP A 266 -10.34 -7.93 14.15
CA ASP A 266 -11.06 -7.09 15.13
C ASP A 266 -11.46 -7.78 16.46
N ASP A 267 -12.25 -8.85 16.41
CA ASP A 267 -12.77 -9.54 17.59
C ASP A 267 -12.27 -10.99 17.77
N LEU A 268 -11.65 -11.60 16.75
CA LEU A 268 -11.37 -13.05 16.75
C LEU A 268 -10.31 -13.43 17.78
N TRP A 269 -9.31 -12.59 18.00
CA TRP A 269 -8.25 -12.78 19.00
C TRP A 269 -8.80 -13.01 20.41
N GLN A 270 -9.98 -12.49 20.75
CA GLN A 270 -10.59 -12.66 22.07
C GLN A 270 -10.84 -14.13 22.40
N HIS A 271 -11.05 -14.96 21.39
CA HIS A 271 -11.24 -16.40 21.53
C HIS A 271 -9.95 -17.16 21.84
N LEU A 272 -8.77 -16.53 21.66
CA LEU A 272 -7.49 -17.11 22.05
C LEU A 272 -7.13 -16.88 23.52
N ARG A 273 -7.86 -16.01 24.25
CA ARG A 273 -7.61 -15.70 25.68
C ARG A 273 -7.37 -16.95 26.56
N PRO A 274 -8.13 -18.06 26.44
CA PRO A 274 -7.92 -19.24 27.28
C PRO A 274 -6.61 -20.00 27.00
N TYR A 275 -5.95 -19.72 25.88
CA TYR A 275 -4.81 -20.49 25.36
C TYR A 275 -3.50 -19.70 25.33
N ILE A 276 -3.52 -18.41 25.67
CA ILE A 276 -2.33 -17.54 25.61
C ILE A 276 -1.15 -18.06 26.45
N GLU A 277 -1.40 -18.72 27.58
CA GLU A 277 -0.36 -19.35 28.41
C GLU A 277 0.42 -20.45 27.66
N GLN A 278 -0.20 -21.08 26.66
CA GLN A 278 0.43 -22.10 25.82
C GLN A 278 1.04 -21.49 24.56
N ILE A 279 0.40 -20.47 23.99
CA ILE A 279 0.82 -19.87 22.72
C ILE A 279 2.04 -18.96 22.91
N ILE A 280 2.08 -18.11 23.93
CA ILE A 280 3.19 -17.17 24.14
C ILE A 280 4.55 -17.87 24.25
N PRO A 281 4.71 -18.94 25.07
CA PRO A 281 5.98 -19.68 25.11
C PRO A 281 6.37 -20.32 23.78
N LEU A 282 5.39 -20.76 22.98
CA LEU A 282 5.66 -21.30 21.64
C LEU A 282 6.21 -20.20 20.72
N LEU A 283 5.59 -19.02 20.67
CA LEU A 283 6.09 -17.91 19.85
C LEU A 283 7.54 -17.56 20.22
N LEU A 284 7.84 -17.45 21.52
CA LEU A 284 9.19 -17.14 22.02
C LEU A 284 10.24 -18.21 21.65
N GLU A 285 9.85 -19.49 21.58
CA GLU A 285 10.71 -20.59 21.13
C GLU A 285 11.12 -20.41 19.66
N TYR A 286 10.16 -20.03 18.81
CA TYR A 286 10.36 -19.87 17.36
C TYR A 286 10.91 -18.49 16.96
N MET A 287 11.02 -17.55 17.90
CA MET A 287 11.70 -16.28 17.69
C MET A 287 13.22 -16.41 17.70
N VAL A 288 13.81 -17.54 18.10
CA VAL A 288 15.27 -17.76 18.05
C VAL A 288 15.68 -18.10 16.63
N TYR A 289 16.79 -17.52 16.14
CA TYR A 289 17.33 -17.85 14.81
C TYR A 289 17.55 -19.37 14.64
N SER A 290 17.23 -19.89 13.46
CA SER A 290 17.49 -21.28 13.11
C SER A 290 18.99 -21.55 13.02
N GLY A 291 19.40 -22.81 13.08
CA GLY A 291 20.81 -23.18 12.89
C GLY A 291 21.34 -22.80 11.51
N GLU A 292 20.47 -22.83 10.49
CA GLU A 292 20.79 -22.44 9.12
C GLU A 292 20.98 -20.93 9.01
N ASP A 293 20.10 -20.14 9.62
CA ASP A 293 20.20 -18.68 9.67
C ASP A 293 21.46 -18.25 10.42
N ILE A 294 21.77 -18.87 11.56
CA ILE A 294 23.00 -18.59 12.32
C ILE A 294 24.24 -18.85 11.45
N ALA A 295 24.24 -19.93 10.67
CA ALA A 295 25.36 -20.25 9.78
C ALA A 295 25.49 -19.22 8.65
N LEU A 296 24.37 -18.70 8.13
CA LEU A 296 24.35 -17.64 7.13
C LEU A 296 24.82 -16.28 7.71
N LEU A 297 24.41 -15.96 8.94
CA LEU A 297 24.77 -14.73 9.66
C LEU A 297 26.22 -14.72 10.14
N GLY A 298 26.84 -15.89 10.33
CA GLY A 298 28.21 -16.07 10.85
C GLY A 298 29.35 -15.44 10.03
N GLY A 299 29.02 -14.65 9.00
CA GLY A 299 29.94 -13.86 8.17
C GLY A 299 29.78 -12.34 8.28
N GLN A 300 28.99 -11.80 9.24
CA GLN A 300 28.83 -10.33 9.41
C GLN A 300 30.09 -9.68 10.00
N SER A 301 31.09 -9.44 9.15
CA SER A 301 32.27 -8.64 9.48
C SER A 301 32.00 -7.13 9.33
N ASP A 302 32.98 -6.32 9.73
CA ASP A 302 33.04 -4.91 9.36
C ASP A 302 33.07 -4.82 7.82
N ASP A 303 32.07 -4.18 7.21
CA ASP A 303 31.84 -4.08 5.76
C ASP A 303 31.50 -2.64 5.29
N GLU A 304 31.67 -1.65 6.17
CA GLU A 304 31.38 -0.23 5.93
C GLU A 304 32.05 0.37 4.67
N ASP A 305 33.23 -0.12 4.31
CA ASP A 305 33.99 0.37 3.15
C ASP A 305 33.67 -0.40 1.86
N GLU A 306 32.95 -1.53 1.95
CA GLU A 306 32.61 -2.39 0.81
C GLU A 306 31.45 -1.81 0.00
N GLU A 307 31.63 -1.69 -1.32
CA GLU A 307 30.58 -1.24 -2.24
C GLU A 307 29.37 -2.18 -2.19
N ASP A 308 28.16 -1.63 -2.29
CA ASP A 308 26.94 -2.43 -2.35
C ASP A 308 26.87 -3.18 -3.68
N ARG A 309 26.35 -4.40 -3.63
CA ARG A 309 26.11 -5.16 -4.86
C ARG A 309 24.87 -4.61 -5.54
N VAL A 310 24.84 -4.68 -6.87
CA VAL A 310 23.69 -4.19 -7.65
C VAL A 310 22.39 -4.90 -7.25
N GLU A 311 22.48 -6.18 -6.89
CA GLU A 311 21.38 -6.98 -6.34
C GLU A 311 20.84 -6.45 -4.99
N ASP A 312 21.69 -5.86 -4.15
CA ASP A 312 21.33 -5.32 -2.82
C ASP A 312 20.76 -3.89 -2.86
N ILE A 313 20.82 -3.22 -4.01
CA ILE A 313 20.40 -1.81 -4.21
C ILE A 313 18.95 -1.71 -4.73
N LYS A 314 18.26 -2.84 -4.96
CA LYS A 314 16.85 -2.85 -5.37
C LYS A 314 16.04 -2.12 -4.29
N PRO A 315 15.49 -0.93 -4.58
CA PRO A 315 14.69 -0.23 -3.60
C PRO A 315 13.32 -0.91 -3.55
N ALA A 316 12.88 -1.33 -2.36
CA ALA A 316 11.47 -1.55 -2.08
C ALA A 316 10.82 -0.15 -2.05
N PHE A 317 10.25 0.27 -3.18
CA PHE A 317 9.57 1.56 -3.25
C PHE A 317 8.29 1.49 -2.43
N ALA A 318 8.30 2.12 -1.27
CA ALA A 318 7.11 2.36 -0.47
C ALA A 318 6.21 3.38 -1.18
N LYS A 319 5.29 2.89 -2.02
CA LYS A 319 4.09 3.64 -2.42
C LYS A 319 3.20 3.82 -1.19
N LYS A 320 3.32 4.96 -0.50
CA LYS A 320 2.31 5.68 0.31
C LYS A 320 3.06 6.44 1.40
N ASN A 321 3.32 7.74 1.20
CA ASN A 321 3.44 8.70 2.31
C ASN A 321 3.25 10.18 1.90
N LEU A 322 3.30 10.55 0.60
CA LEU A 322 3.04 11.94 0.20
C LEU A 322 1.58 12.43 0.34
N THR A 323 0.61 11.57 0.68
CA THR A 323 -0.79 12.01 0.81
C THR A 323 -1.05 12.81 2.09
N ARG A 324 -0.14 12.79 3.09
CA ARG A 324 -0.29 13.59 4.32
C ARG A 324 0.28 15.01 4.22
N ALA A 325 1.29 15.25 3.39
CA ALA A 325 1.87 16.59 3.19
C ALA A 325 1.11 17.45 2.16
N LEU A 326 0.37 16.81 1.22
CA LEU A 326 -0.33 17.50 0.12
C LEU A 326 -1.80 17.84 0.41
N ASN A 327 -2.38 17.35 1.52
CA ASN A 327 -3.56 17.98 2.10
C ASN A 327 -3.08 19.24 2.82
N GLY A 328 -3.10 20.38 2.11
CA GLY A 328 -2.42 21.59 2.55
C GLY A 328 -2.74 22.04 3.97
N GLU A 329 -1.90 21.65 4.93
CA GLU A 329 -1.86 22.16 6.29
C GLU A 329 -0.41 22.38 6.72
N GLY A 330 0.03 23.64 6.58
CA GLY A 330 1.07 24.16 7.45
C GLY A 330 0.52 24.30 8.88
N THR A 331 1.31 23.83 9.85
CA THR A 331 1.23 24.03 11.32
C THR A 331 0.42 23.03 12.17
N MET A 332 1.13 22.02 12.67
CA MET A 332 1.26 21.64 14.08
C MET A 332 0.02 21.70 15.01
N THR A 333 -0.52 20.55 15.43
CA THR A 333 -0.63 20.12 16.85
C THR A 333 -1.17 18.68 16.99
N PRO A 334 -0.89 18.00 18.12
CA PRO A 334 -1.13 16.58 18.32
C PRO A 334 -2.52 16.29 18.89
N ASP A 335 -2.98 15.06 18.63
CA ASP A 335 -3.86 14.23 19.46
C ASP A 335 -5.30 13.95 18.98
N SER A 336 -5.62 12.65 19.05
CA SER A 336 -6.92 11.95 19.11
C SER A 336 -7.78 11.69 17.86
N THR A 337 -7.78 10.39 17.51
CA THR A 337 -8.93 9.50 17.23
C THR A 337 -9.69 9.63 15.90
N LYS A 338 -9.42 8.66 15.00
CA LYS A 338 -10.43 7.91 14.24
C LYS A 338 -9.83 6.62 13.69
N ASP A 339 -10.18 5.53 14.37
CA ASP A 339 -9.94 4.14 14.00
C ASP A 339 -10.70 3.75 12.72
N GLY A 340 -10.02 3.03 11.83
CA GLY A 340 -10.59 2.45 10.63
C GLY A 340 -9.51 2.02 9.64
N TYR A 341 -9.01 0.78 9.82
CA TYR A 341 -8.06 0.05 8.98
C TYR A 341 -6.66 0.66 8.84
N ASN A 342 -5.83 0.45 9.87
CA ASN A 342 -4.38 0.51 9.75
C ASN A 342 -3.80 -0.79 10.34
N SER A 343 -3.06 -1.52 9.51
CA SER A 343 -2.15 -2.55 9.96
C SER A 343 -1.15 -1.98 10.97
N VAL A 344 -0.65 -2.87 11.81
CA VAL A 344 0.18 -2.62 12.98
C VAL A 344 1.36 -1.68 12.69
N PRO A 345 1.48 -0.53 13.38
CA PRO A 345 2.70 0.27 13.33
C PRO A 345 3.83 -0.45 14.09
N GLY A 346 4.91 -0.77 13.39
CA GLY A 346 6.22 -0.98 14.01
C GLY A 346 6.73 -2.41 14.13
N MET A 347 6.03 -3.44 13.63
CA MET A 347 6.66 -4.75 13.41
C MET A 347 6.74 -5.16 11.94
N GLU A 348 5.89 -4.60 11.08
CA GLU A 348 5.91 -4.88 9.63
C GLU A 348 6.64 -3.80 8.82
N ASN A 349 6.64 -2.54 9.26
CA ASN A 349 7.36 -1.47 8.54
C ASN A 349 8.90 -1.62 8.52
N ASP A 350 9.47 -2.40 9.46
CA ASP A 350 10.91 -2.68 9.51
C ASP A 350 11.27 -4.10 9.01
N LEU A 351 10.27 -4.88 8.58
CA LEU A 351 10.44 -6.18 7.93
C LEU A 351 9.78 -6.16 6.55
N GLU A 352 10.22 -5.21 5.72
CA GLU A 352 10.35 -5.38 4.28
C GLU A 352 9.15 -6.06 3.59
N ASP A 353 8.01 -5.37 3.59
CA ASP A 353 6.87 -5.72 2.74
C ASP A 353 6.86 -4.78 1.52
N GLY A 354 7.68 -5.15 0.55
CA GLY A 354 7.46 -4.75 -0.83
C GLY A 354 6.52 -5.78 -1.44
N GLU A 355 5.23 -5.46 -1.55
CA GLU A 355 4.33 -6.23 -2.41
C GLU A 355 4.89 -6.20 -3.84
N ILE A 356 5.52 -7.31 -4.24
CA ILE A 356 5.88 -7.60 -5.61
C ILE A 356 4.61 -8.15 -6.27
N ASP A 357 4.22 -7.56 -7.40
CA ASP A 357 3.27 -8.18 -8.32
C ASP A 357 3.70 -9.63 -8.59
N ASP A 358 2.87 -10.61 -8.20
CA ASP A 358 3.03 -12.07 -8.32
C ASP A 358 3.16 -12.61 -9.78
N ASP A 359 3.80 -11.89 -10.70
CA ASP A 359 3.82 -12.23 -12.12
C ASP A 359 5.16 -12.73 -12.69
N ASP A 360 6.21 -12.92 -11.88
CA ASP A 360 7.48 -13.51 -12.34
C ASP A 360 7.94 -14.71 -11.47
N ASP A 361 7.27 -15.86 -11.66
CA ASP A 361 7.85 -17.19 -11.46
C ASP A 361 9.07 -17.38 -12.41
N ASP A 362 10.27 -16.95 -12.00
CA ASP A 362 11.54 -17.56 -12.43
C ASP A 362 12.61 -17.43 -11.32
N ASP A 363 12.98 -18.60 -10.79
CA ASP A 363 13.95 -18.87 -9.72
C ASP A 363 15.23 -17.99 -9.74
N GLY A 364 15.53 -17.29 -8.63
CA GLY A 364 16.91 -17.20 -8.13
C GLY A 364 17.49 -15.88 -7.62
N ASP A 365 16.75 -14.94 -7.01
CA ASP A 365 17.37 -13.70 -6.48
C ASP A 365 16.64 -13.02 -5.30
N ASP A 366 16.00 -13.79 -4.41
CA ASP A 366 15.49 -13.23 -3.15
C ASP A 366 16.66 -13.09 -2.17
N ASN A 367 16.96 -11.86 -1.74
CA ASN A 367 17.94 -11.62 -0.69
C ASN A 367 17.49 -12.43 0.56
N PRO A 368 18.34 -13.33 1.10
CA PRO A 368 17.97 -14.21 2.21
C PRO A 368 17.43 -13.48 3.45
N ASP A 369 17.81 -12.22 3.64
CA ASP A 369 17.32 -11.38 4.74
C ASP A 369 15.83 -11.01 4.58
N GLN A 370 15.31 -10.95 3.35
CA GLN A 370 13.94 -10.52 3.04
C GLN A 370 12.92 -11.65 3.20
N ARG A 371 13.37 -12.91 3.11
CA ARG A 371 12.51 -14.10 3.23
C ARG A 371 11.61 -14.03 4.46
N TRP A 372 10.31 -14.27 4.29
CA TRP A 372 9.37 -14.45 5.40
C TRP A 372 9.65 -15.80 6.10
N THR A 373 9.82 -15.78 7.41
CA THR A 373 10.20 -16.96 8.19
C THR A 373 9.31 -17.15 9.41
N VAL A 374 9.28 -18.37 9.96
CA VAL A 374 8.57 -18.65 11.21
C VAL A 374 9.02 -17.74 12.35
N ARG A 375 10.28 -17.29 12.36
CA ARG A 375 10.82 -16.35 13.33
C ARG A 375 10.18 -14.97 13.20
N LYS A 376 10.15 -14.40 11.97
CA LYS A 376 9.49 -13.11 11.70
C LYS A 376 8.00 -13.17 12.03
N CYS A 377 7.33 -14.22 11.58
CA CYS A 377 5.90 -14.46 11.85
C CYS A 377 5.61 -14.59 13.36
N SER A 378 6.44 -15.33 14.11
CA SER A 378 6.26 -15.50 15.56
C SER A 378 6.47 -14.19 16.32
N ALA A 379 7.42 -13.36 15.88
CA ALA A 379 7.64 -12.04 16.43
C ALA A 379 6.43 -11.13 16.16
N ALA A 380 5.97 -11.06 14.90
CA ALA A 380 4.79 -10.28 14.48
C ALA A 380 3.53 -10.67 15.28
N ALA A 381 3.28 -11.98 15.42
CA ALA A 381 2.19 -12.50 16.23
C ALA A 381 2.30 -12.08 17.71
N LEU A 382 3.52 -12.05 18.28
CA LEU A 382 3.75 -11.63 19.66
C LEU A 382 3.43 -10.13 19.87
N ASP A 383 3.78 -9.26 18.92
CA ASP A 383 3.44 -7.83 18.98
C ASP A 383 1.92 -7.62 18.91
N VAL A 384 1.25 -8.27 17.96
CA VAL A 384 -0.22 -8.25 17.86
C VAL A 384 -0.87 -8.73 19.14
N PHE A 385 -0.35 -9.81 19.72
CA PHE A 385 -0.87 -10.33 20.98
C PHE A 385 -0.62 -9.36 22.13
N ALA A 386 0.52 -8.69 22.17
CA ALA A 386 0.80 -7.67 23.17
C ALA A 386 -0.23 -6.54 23.10
N ARG A 387 -0.59 -6.04 21.89
CA ARG A 387 -1.60 -4.97 21.72
C ARG A 387 -3.01 -5.42 22.12
N ASN A 388 -3.37 -6.65 21.78
CA ASN A 388 -4.71 -7.17 22.04
C ASN A 388 -4.95 -7.62 23.49
N PHE A 389 -4.01 -8.37 24.05
CA PHE A 389 -4.15 -8.95 25.38
C PHE A 389 -3.58 -8.04 26.48
N GLY A 390 -2.58 -7.21 26.17
CA GLY A 390 -1.92 -6.32 27.13
C GLY A 390 -1.09 -7.05 28.18
N ALA A 391 -1.15 -6.56 29.42
CA ALA A 391 -0.32 -7.02 30.54
C ALA A 391 -0.18 -8.55 30.74
N PRO A 392 -1.22 -9.40 30.55
CA PRO A 392 -1.08 -10.85 30.62
C PRO A 392 0.03 -11.42 29.72
N VAL A 393 0.26 -10.86 28.53
CA VAL A 393 1.35 -11.30 27.65
C VAL A 393 2.69 -11.06 28.33
N PHE A 394 2.88 -9.88 28.93
CA PHE A 394 4.10 -9.55 29.66
C PHE A 394 4.37 -10.50 30.85
N GLU A 395 3.32 -10.94 31.55
CA GLU A 395 3.48 -11.93 32.64
C GLU A 395 4.03 -13.27 32.14
N PHE A 396 3.64 -13.71 30.94
CA PHE A 396 4.12 -14.96 30.34
C PHE A 396 5.51 -14.84 29.70
N ILE A 397 5.91 -13.66 29.20
CA ILE A 397 7.27 -13.46 28.67
C ILE A 397 8.31 -13.24 29.76
N LEU A 398 7.93 -12.71 30.93
CA LEU A 398 8.89 -12.29 31.97
C LEU A 398 9.88 -13.41 32.38
N PRO A 399 9.45 -14.67 32.61
CA PRO A 399 10.39 -15.76 32.90
C PRO A 399 11.41 -16.01 31.79
N TYR A 400 10.99 -15.88 30.53
CA TYR A 400 11.88 -16.02 29.37
C TYR A 400 12.89 -14.89 29.30
N LEU A 401 12.46 -13.63 29.55
CA LEU A 401 13.35 -12.47 29.59
C LEU A 401 14.40 -12.58 30.70
N GLU A 402 13.99 -12.98 31.92
CA GLU A 402 14.90 -13.16 33.06
C GLU A 402 15.98 -14.22 32.78
N GLN A 403 15.64 -15.27 32.04
CA GLN A 403 16.56 -16.33 31.65
C GLN A 403 17.51 -15.89 30.52
N ASN A 404 16.98 -15.21 29.49
CA ASN A 404 17.67 -15.11 28.21
C ASN A 404 18.33 -13.75 27.93
N LEU A 405 17.91 -12.64 28.57
CA LEU A 405 18.50 -11.33 28.29
C LEU A 405 20.02 -11.29 28.49
N ARG A 406 20.55 -12.07 29.45
CA ARG A 406 22.00 -12.18 29.76
C ARG A 406 22.59 -13.54 29.41
N HIS A 407 21.97 -14.29 28.51
CA HIS A 407 22.45 -15.60 28.08
C HIS A 407 23.86 -15.51 27.47
N GLN A 408 24.67 -16.58 27.52
CA GLN A 408 26.01 -16.56 26.90
C GLN A 408 25.95 -16.68 25.38
N ASP A 409 25.01 -17.47 24.88
CA ASP A 409 24.76 -17.61 23.45
C ASP A 409 23.97 -16.40 22.94
N TRP A 410 24.52 -15.72 21.94
CA TRP A 410 23.92 -14.53 21.36
C TRP A 410 22.51 -14.77 20.78
N PRO A 411 22.15 -15.92 20.16
CA PRO A 411 20.80 -16.09 19.60
C PRO A 411 19.70 -16.01 20.65
N GLN A 412 19.98 -16.49 21.87
CA GLN A 412 19.05 -16.41 23.00
C GLN A 412 18.94 -14.99 23.55
N ARG A 413 20.06 -14.27 23.64
CA ARG A 413 20.05 -12.84 24.03
C ARG A 413 19.28 -12.01 23.02
N GLU A 414 19.56 -12.22 21.74
CA GLU A 414 18.97 -11.51 20.61
C GLU A 414 17.45 -11.71 20.61
N ALA A 415 16.96 -12.96 20.70
CA ALA A 415 15.53 -13.25 20.73
C ALA A 415 14.83 -12.63 21.96
N ALA A 416 15.51 -12.55 23.11
CA ALA A 416 14.98 -11.86 24.28
C ALA A 416 14.89 -10.34 24.11
N VAL A 417 15.85 -9.73 23.40
CA VAL A 417 15.77 -8.30 23.04
C VAL A 417 14.66 -8.06 22.03
N LEU A 418 14.52 -8.91 21.01
CA LEU A 418 13.40 -8.89 20.05
C LEU A 418 12.04 -9.01 20.76
N ALA A 419 11.89 -9.96 21.68
CA ALA A 419 10.66 -10.12 22.46
C ALA A 419 10.35 -8.90 23.33
N LEU A 420 11.37 -8.23 23.87
CA LEU A 420 11.19 -7.00 24.62
C LEU A 420 10.63 -5.89 23.71
N GLY A 421 11.25 -5.67 22.56
CA GLY A 421 10.77 -4.70 21.57
C GLY A 421 9.36 -5.05 21.06
N ALA A 422 9.05 -6.32 20.83
CA ALA A 422 7.74 -6.81 20.37
C ALA A 422 6.59 -6.36 21.27
N VAL A 423 6.80 -6.36 22.58
CA VAL A 423 5.74 -6.05 23.54
C VAL A 423 5.67 -4.56 23.94
N ALA A 424 6.52 -3.70 23.37
CA ALA A 424 6.69 -2.31 23.80
C ALA A 424 5.39 -1.50 23.79
N GLU A 425 4.61 -1.55 22.69
CA GLU A 425 3.40 -0.73 22.53
C GLU A 425 2.18 -1.34 23.22
N GLY A 426 2.07 -2.68 23.22
CA GLY A 426 0.90 -3.36 23.76
C GLY A 426 0.92 -3.58 25.28
N CYS A 427 2.12 -3.67 25.87
CA CYS A 427 2.29 -3.98 27.30
C CYS A 427 2.84 -2.78 28.10
N GLU A 428 2.65 -1.55 27.64
CA GLU A 428 3.26 -0.34 28.23
C GLU A 428 3.09 -0.26 29.75
N SER A 429 1.87 -0.46 30.26
CA SER A 429 1.59 -0.39 31.70
C SER A 429 2.35 -1.43 32.54
N ALA A 430 2.61 -2.61 31.98
CA ALA A 430 3.33 -3.69 32.66
C ALA A 430 4.85 -3.49 32.59
N ILE A 431 5.36 -2.93 31.49
CA ILE A 431 6.80 -2.75 31.28
C ILE A 431 7.35 -1.45 31.88
N LEU A 432 6.52 -0.40 31.99
CA LEU A 432 6.93 0.93 32.48
C LEU A 432 7.76 0.90 33.78
N PRO A 433 7.42 0.09 34.81
CA PRO A 433 8.22 0.01 36.04
C PRO A 433 9.63 -0.54 35.84
N HIS A 434 9.87 -1.27 34.74
CA HIS A 434 11.12 -1.93 34.41
C HIS A 434 12.03 -1.09 33.50
N LEU A 435 11.46 -0.12 32.75
CA LEU A 435 12.21 0.72 31.80
C LEU A 435 13.43 1.45 32.40
N PRO A 436 13.40 1.99 33.63
CA PRO A 436 14.58 2.61 34.24
C PRO A 436 15.78 1.67 34.40
N MET A 437 15.56 0.36 34.41
CA MET A 437 16.63 -0.66 34.41
C MET A 437 16.91 -1.17 32.99
N LEU A 438 15.87 -1.39 32.19
CA LEU A 438 15.98 -1.99 30.85
C LEU A 438 16.64 -1.04 29.85
N VAL A 439 16.30 0.24 29.84
CA VAL A 439 16.86 1.19 28.86
C VAL A 439 18.37 1.36 29.01
N PRO A 440 18.93 1.58 30.22
CA PRO A 440 20.39 1.59 30.39
C PRO A 440 21.06 0.27 29.99
N TYR A 441 20.38 -0.87 30.21
CA TYR A 441 20.89 -2.17 29.79
C TYR A 441 20.92 -2.30 28.26
N LEU A 442 19.84 -1.95 27.57
CA LEU A 442 19.77 -1.94 26.12
C LEU A 442 20.81 -0.99 25.52
N ILE A 443 21.01 0.20 26.09
CA ILE A 443 22.08 1.12 25.65
C ILE A 443 23.46 0.45 25.72
N SER A 444 23.72 -0.39 26.74
CA SER A 444 24.98 -1.12 26.81
C SER A 444 25.17 -2.15 25.68
N LEU A 445 24.06 -2.72 25.17
CA LEU A 445 24.07 -3.68 24.06
C LEU A 445 24.37 -3.03 22.70
N LEU A 446 24.28 -1.70 22.56
CA LEU A 446 24.74 -0.97 21.37
C LEU A 446 26.26 -1.09 21.14
N THR A 447 26.99 -1.66 22.11
CA THR A 447 28.42 -1.95 22.04
C THR A 447 28.74 -3.44 22.06
N ASP A 448 27.73 -4.31 21.95
CA ASP A 448 27.92 -5.77 21.87
C ASP A 448 28.80 -6.13 20.65
N PRO A 449 29.72 -7.11 20.79
CA PRO A 449 30.55 -7.55 19.67
C PRO A 449 29.75 -8.05 18.47
N GLU A 450 28.58 -8.67 18.70
CA GLU A 450 27.77 -9.26 17.65
C GLU A 450 26.93 -8.17 16.94
N PRO A 451 27.10 -7.96 15.62
CA PRO A 451 26.34 -6.94 14.89
C PRO A 451 24.82 -7.14 14.98
N VAL A 452 24.36 -8.41 14.93
CA VAL A 452 22.94 -8.78 15.10
C VAL A 452 22.35 -8.30 16.43
N ILE A 453 23.14 -8.32 17.53
CA ILE A 453 22.69 -7.78 18.82
C ILE A 453 22.56 -6.27 18.75
N ARG A 454 23.53 -5.58 18.13
CA ARG A 454 23.47 -4.13 17.96
C ARG A 454 22.27 -3.72 17.10
N THR A 455 22.01 -4.43 16.01
CA THR A 455 20.86 -4.23 15.12
C THR A 455 19.53 -4.35 15.87
N ILE A 456 19.27 -5.47 16.56
CA ILE A 456 18.00 -5.64 17.27
C ILE A 456 17.85 -4.67 18.44
N THR A 457 18.96 -4.25 19.03
CA THR A 457 18.98 -3.27 20.12
C THR A 457 18.59 -1.88 19.61
N CYS A 458 19.06 -1.45 18.43
CA CYS A 458 18.63 -0.20 17.80
C CYS A 458 17.10 -0.18 17.64
N TRP A 459 16.56 -1.24 17.02
CA TRP A 459 15.11 -1.40 16.82
C TRP A 459 14.33 -1.35 18.14
N THR A 460 14.77 -2.14 19.12
CA THR A 460 14.11 -2.22 20.44
C THR A 460 14.15 -0.89 21.20
N LEU A 461 15.29 -0.18 21.19
CA LEU A 461 15.38 1.14 21.82
C LEU A 461 14.52 2.18 21.08
N GLY A 462 14.41 2.08 19.75
CA GLY A 462 13.55 2.94 18.94
C GLY A 462 12.10 2.87 19.42
N ARG A 463 11.62 1.68 19.77
CA ARG A 463 10.26 1.44 20.30
C ARG A 463 10.03 2.05 21.69
N TYR A 464 11.09 2.25 22.49
CA TYR A 464 11.01 2.93 23.80
C TYR A 464 11.39 4.42 23.76
N SER A 465 11.71 4.95 22.58
CA SER A 465 12.12 6.35 22.43
C SER A 465 11.04 7.34 22.87
N GLY A 466 9.76 7.03 22.61
CA GLY A 466 8.63 7.85 23.02
C GLY A 466 8.49 7.98 24.53
N TRP A 467 8.73 6.90 25.28
CA TRP A 467 8.78 6.95 26.74
C TRP A 467 9.91 7.89 27.19
N ALA A 468 11.13 7.66 26.70
CA ALA A 468 12.30 8.43 27.10
C ALA A 468 12.17 9.93 26.74
N ALA A 469 11.63 10.25 25.57
CA ALA A 469 11.46 11.62 25.08
C ALA A 469 10.48 12.45 25.90
N ASN A 470 9.45 11.80 26.48
CA ASN A 470 8.38 12.45 27.24
C ASN A 470 8.64 12.53 28.76
N LEU A 471 9.81 12.10 29.23
CA LEU A 471 10.21 12.25 30.64
C LEU A 471 10.45 13.72 31.03
N PRO A 472 10.44 14.07 32.33
CA PRO A 472 10.89 15.38 32.80
C PRO A 472 12.35 15.65 32.43
N ASP A 473 12.74 16.93 32.27
CA ASP A 473 14.07 17.31 31.76
C ASP A 473 15.26 16.64 32.48
N ALA A 474 15.21 16.55 33.82
CA ALA A 474 16.27 15.90 34.60
C ALA A 474 16.41 14.40 34.30
N GLU A 475 15.32 13.72 33.96
CA GLU A 475 15.30 12.30 33.61
C GLU A 475 15.61 12.10 32.11
N ARG A 476 15.24 13.05 31.24
CA ARG A 476 15.65 13.04 29.83
C ARG A 476 17.17 13.08 29.69
N GLU A 477 17.87 13.84 30.52
CA GLU A 477 19.33 13.82 30.56
C GLU A 477 19.90 12.43 30.90
N GLN A 478 19.20 11.68 31.75
CA GLN A 478 19.61 10.35 32.19
C GLN A 478 19.30 9.25 31.18
N PHE A 479 18.16 9.32 30.47
CA PHE A 479 17.67 8.22 29.64
C PHE A 479 17.58 8.57 28.15
N PHE A 480 17.01 9.71 27.79
CA PHE A 480 16.79 10.10 26.39
C PHE A 480 18.08 10.49 25.68
N LEU A 481 18.93 11.32 26.32
CA LEU A 481 20.18 11.76 25.68
C LEU A 481 21.13 10.60 25.38
N PRO A 482 21.39 9.67 26.32
CA PRO A 482 22.26 8.53 26.02
C PRO A 482 21.66 7.56 25.00
N LEU A 483 20.33 7.42 24.97
CA LEU A 483 19.62 6.63 23.95
C LEU A 483 19.83 7.25 22.56
N MET A 484 19.57 8.54 22.40
CA MET A 484 19.73 9.27 21.13
C MET A 484 21.19 9.30 20.68
N ASP A 485 22.13 9.60 21.58
CA ASP A 485 23.57 9.58 21.28
C ASP A 485 24.05 8.18 20.86
N GLY A 486 23.59 7.14 21.56
CA GLY A 486 23.88 5.76 21.20
C GLY A 486 23.41 5.41 19.79
N MET A 487 22.19 5.79 19.41
CA MET A 487 21.65 5.54 18.07
C MET A 487 22.38 6.33 16.99
N LEU A 488 22.65 7.63 17.21
CA LEU A 488 23.42 8.45 16.29
C LEU A 488 24.81 7.86 16.06
N GLN A 489 25.46 7.31 17.09
CA GLN A 489 26.74 6.61 16.94
C GLN A 489 26.61 5.32 16.11
N LYS A 490 25.49 4.59 16.20
CA LYS A 490 25.24 3.38 15.38
C LYS A 490 25.01 3.68 13.91
N MET A 491 24.56 4.89 13.56
CA MET A 491 24.58 5.35 12.17
C MET A 491 26.00 5.37 11.57
N LEU A 492 27.07 5.30 12.36
CA LEU A 492 28.45 5.20 11.87
C LEU A 492 29.13 3.90 12.31
N ASP A 493 28.33 2.86 12.56
CA ASP A 493 28.86 1.53 12.88
C ASP A 493 29.68 0.96 11.71
N ARG A 494 30.54 -0.01 12.01
CA ARG A 494 31.42 -0.61 11.01
C ARG A 494 30.74 -1.67 10.16
N ASN A 495 29.55 -2.07 10.57
CA ASN A 495 28.71 -2.99 9.82
C ASN A 495 27.53 -2.23 9.19
N LYS A 496 27.31 -2.42 7.89
CA LYS A 496 26.27 -1.73 7.11
C LYS A 496 24.85 -2.05 7.59
N LYS A 497 24.57 -3.26 8.06
CA LYS A 497 23.26 -3.62 8.66
C LYS A 497 23.01 -2.90 9.99
N VAL A 498 24.07 -2.62 10.74
CA VAL A 498 23.96 -1.83 11.99
C VAL A 498 23.81 -0.34 11.67
N GLN A 499 24.43 0.16 10.60
CA GLN A 499 24.20 1.53 10.10
C GLN A 499 22.73 1.74 9.69
N GLU A 500 22.18 0.80 8.91
CA GLU A 500 20.76 0.72 8.54
C GLU A 500 19.88 0.74 9.79
N ALA A 501 20.07 -0.20 10.71
CA ALA A 501 19.30 -0.27 11.95
C ALA A 501 19.44 0.99 12.82
N GLY A 502 20.63 1.60 12.85
CA GLY A 502 20.89 2.86 13.55
C GLY A 502 20.13 4.02 12.94
N ALA A 503 20.09 4.13 11.61
CA ALA A 503 19.35 5.16 10.89
C ALA A 503 17.83 4.97 11.07
N SER A 504 17.30 3.77 10.88
CA SER A 504 15.87 3.48 11.12
C SER A 504 15.46 3.74 12.58
N ALA A 505 16.33 3.46 13.55
CA ALA A 505 16.07 3.79 14.94
C ALA A 505 16.06 5.32 15.20
N VAL A 506 16.89 6.10 14.51
CA VAL A 506 16.86 7.56 14.58
C VAL A 506 15.58 8.12 13.96
N ALA A 507 15.13 7.61 12.80
CA ALA A 507 13.84 7.99 12.22
C ALA A 507 12.68 7.72 13.21
N ASN A 508 12.68 6.54 13.86
CA ASN A 508 11.71 6.23 14.91
C ASN A 508 11.78 7.22 16.10
N VAL A 509 13.00 7.60 16.56
CA VAL A 509 13.16 8.64 17.58
C VAL A 509 12.59 9.97 17.11
N GLU A 510 12.77 10.32 15.84
CA GLU A 510 12.25 11.55 15.24
C GLU A 510 10.74 11.64 15.33
N GLU A 511 10.03 10.60 14.87
CA GLU A 511 8.58 10.53 14.95
C GLU A 511 8.06 10.59 16.39
N ARG A 512 8.67 9.83 17.30
CA ARG A 512 8.16 9.66 18.67
C ARG A 512 8.50 10.84 19.58
N ALA A 513 9.65 11.48 19.37
CA ALA A 513 10.05 12.65 20.14
C ALA A 513 9.44 13.94 19.58
N GLY A 514 9.17 14.00 18.27
CA GLY A 514 8.61 15.15 17.58
C GLY A 514 9.33 16.45 17.93
N LYS A 515 8.58 17.46 18.40
CA LYS A 515 9.15 18.78 18.76
C LYS A 515 10.18 18.75 19.88
N ALA A 516 10.26 17.68 20.67
CA ALA A 516 11.27 17.55 21.72
C ALA A 516 12.70 17.51 21.15
N LEU A 517 12.85 17.31 19.83
CA LEU A 517 14.10 17.31 19.09
C LEU A 517 14.62 18.68 18.65
N ILE A 518 13.82 19.74 18.73
CA ILE A 518 14.23 21.10 18.34
C ILE A 518 15.60 21.51 18.95
N PRO A 519 15.92 21.22 20.22
CA PRO A 519 17.23 21.54 20.80
C PRO A 519 18.39 20.72 20.22
N PHE A 520 18.11 19.58 19.58
CA PHE A 520 19.09 18.61 19.10
C PHE A 520 19.21 18.57 17.57
N THR A 521 18.48 19.44 16.85
CA THR A 521 18.49 19.49 15.38
C THR A 521 19.90 19.69 14.81
N GLU A 522 20.72 20.58 15.38
CA GLU A 522 22.09 20.77 14.88
C GLU A 522 22.98 19.53 15.07
N PRO A 523 23.07 18.91 16.26
CA PRO A 523 23.77 17.64 16.45
C PRO A 523 23.33 16.54 15.47
N ILE A 524 22.02 16.37 15.26
CA ILE A 524 21.48 15.35 14.35
C ILE A 524 21.89 15.66 12.90
N VAL A 525 21.73 16.90 12.44
CA VAL A 525 22.15 17.31 11.09
C VAL A 525 23.66 17.13 10.88
N LYS A 526 24.48 17.40 11.90
CA LYS A 526 25.93 17.13 11.81
C LYS A 526 26.21 15.64 11.62
N GLN A 527 25.46 14.77 12.29
CA GLN A 527 25.57 13.34 12.12
C GLN A 527 25.22 12.94 10.69
N PHE A 528 24.09 13.43 10.16
CA PHE A 528 23.65 13.17 8.79
C PHE A 528 24.68 13.60 7.75
N VAL A 529 25.29 14.77 7.92
CA VAL A 529 26.37 15.26 7.03
C VAL A 529 27.56 14.30 7.00
N ILE A 530 27.89 13.65 8.11
CA ILE A 530 28.96 12.63 8.15
C ILE A 530 28.48 11.35 7.46
N CYS A 531 27.25 10.92 7.69
CA CYS A 531 26.68 9.75 7.03
C CYS A 531 26.64 9.93 5.50
N PHE A 532 26.29 11.12 4.99
CA PHE A 532 26.33 11.44 3.55
C PHE A 532 27.71 11.22 2.90
N GLN A 533 28.79 11.29 3.69
CA GLN A 533 30.16 11.09 3.23
C GLN A 533 30.63 9.63 3.34
N ARG A 534 29.95 8.80 4.14
CA ARG A 534 30.39 7.42 4.45
C ARG A 534 29.46 6.35 3.90
N TYR A 535 28.16 6.61 3.83
CA TYR A 535 27.17 5.64 3.39
C TYR A 535 27.36 5.25 1.93
N LYS A 536 27.21 3.95 1.70
CA LYS A 536 27.04 3.35 0.38
C LYS A 536 25.58 3.50 -0.06
N ASP A 537 25.29 3.08 -1.29
CA ASP A 537 24.04 3.40 -1.99
C ASP A 537 22.78 2.89 -1.25
N ARG A 538 22.81 1.69 -0.65
CA ARG A 538 21.66 1.15 0.10
C ARG A 538 21.32 1.99 1.32
N ASN A 539 22.30 2.23 2.20
CA ASN A 539 22.08 2.99 3.44
C ASN A 539 21.80 4.48 3.16
N MET A 540 22.20 4.98 1.99
CA MET A 540 21.89 6.34 1.56
C MET A 540 20.38 6.57 1.44
N TYR A 541 19.61 5.59 0.99
CA TYR A 541 18.15 5.73 0.88
C TYR A 541 17.50 5.92 2.24
N ILE A 542 17.95 5.17 3.24
CA ILE A 542 17.48 5.28 4.63
C ILE A 542 17.89 6.64 5.23
N LEU A 543 19.06 7.15 4.86
CA LEU A 543 19.48 8.48 5.31
C LEU A 543 18.60 9.59 4.73
N TYR A 544 18.16 9.48 3.48
CA TYR A 544 17.20 10.42 2.91
C TYR A 544 15.88 10.41 3.67
N ASP A 545 15.39 9.22 4.06
CA ASP A 545 14.20 9.07 4.91
C ASP A 545 14.37 9.72 6.28
N CYS A 546 15.50 9.50 6.96
CA CYS A 546 15.81 10.19 8.23
C CYS A 546 15.78 11.72 8.08
N VAL A 547 16.29 12.27 6.97
CA VAL A 547 16.24 13.72 6.73
C VAL A 547 14.80 14.19 6.52
N GLN A 548 13.96 13.40 5.84
CA GLN A 548 12.55 13.70 5.63
C GLN A 548 11.82 13.74 6.97
N THR A 549 11.93 12.68 7.77
CA THR A 549 11.31 12.55 9.08
C THR A 549 11.76 13.70 10.00
N LEU A 550 13.06 14.00 10.08
CA LEU A 550 13.53 15.17 10.83
C LEU A 550 12.88 16.47 10.36
N ALA A 551 12.81 16.70 9.03
CA ALA A 551 12.25 17.92 8.45
C ALA A 551 10.78 18.11 8.83
N GLU A 552 9.98 17.05 8.79
CA GLU A 552 8.58 17.07 9.24
C GLU A 552 8.45 17.44 10.73
N GLN A 553 9.28 16.84 11.58
CA GLN A 553 9.13 16.95 13.03
C GLN A 553 9.63 18.28 13.60
N VAL A 554 10.71 18.85 13.02
CA VAL A 554 11.31 20.11 13.51
C VAL A 554 10.87 21.34 12.72
N GLY A 555 10.35 21.15 11.50
CA GLY A 555 9.79 22.18 10.63
C GLY A 555 10.69 23.41 10.49
N PRO A 556 10.21 24.64 10.80
CA PRO A 556 10.95 25.89 10.63
C PRO A 556 12.30 25.97 11.33
N THR A 557 12.58 25.11 12.32
CA THR A 557 13.89 25.03 12.98
C THR A 557 14.99 24.71 11.96
N LEU A 558 14.67 23.88 10.96
CA LEU A 558 15.59 23.49 9.89
C LEU A 558 16.04 24.70 9.04
N ALA A 559 15.21 25.75 8.95
CA ALA A 559 15.49 27.01 8.26
C ALA A 559 16.57 27.86 8.95
N THR A 560 17.06 27.47 10.13
CA THR A 560 18.14 28.18 10.83
C THR A 560 19.38 28.28 9.92
N PRO A 561 19.92 29.48 9.64
CA PRO A 561 20.87 29.68 8.53
C PRO A 561 22.09 28.75 8.51
N HIS A 562 22.67 28.43 9.66
CA HIS A 562 23.83 27.52 9.70
C HIS A 562 23.43 26.03 9.59
N ILE A 563 22.22 25.66 10.04
CA ILE A 563 21.68 24.29 9.94
C ILE A 563 21.31 24.03 8.49
N ALA A 564 20.51 24.94 7.91
CA ALA A 564 20.09 24.88 6.52
C ALA A 564 21.29 24.79 5.58
N LYS A 565 22.31 25.62 5.79
CA LYS A 565 23.54 25.58 4.99
C LYS A 565 24.26 24.23 5.10
N GLN A 566 24.44 23.69 6.31
CA GLN A 566 25.13 22.40 6.51
C GLN A 566 24.42 21.26 5.79
N LEU A 567 23.09 21.16 5.95
CA LEU A 567 22.30 20.11 5.33
C LEU A 567 22.25 20.26 3.80
N LEU A 568 21.95 21.46 3.30
CA LEU A 568 21.84 21.70 1.86
C LEU A 568 23.17 21.60 1.13
N ASP A 569 24.30 22.01 1.74
CA ASP A 569 25.62 21.80 1.14
C ASP A 569 25.90 20.31 0.94
N ALA A 570 25.49 19.44 1.88
CA ALA A 570 25.64 17.99 1.76
C ALA A 570 24.70 17.38 0.71
N LEU A 571 23.39 17.67 0.79
CA LEU A 571 22.39 17.19 -0.18
C LEU A 571 22.71 17.64 -1.61
N LEU A 572 23.04 18.93 -1.80
CA LEU A 572 23.34 19.48 -3.11
C LEU A 572 24.69 19.03 -3.64
N GLY A 573 25.65 18.73 -2.77
CA GLY A 573 26.90 18.09 -3.15
C GLY A 573 26.64 16.78 -3.90
N ARG A 574 25.78 15.92 -3.34
CA ARG A 574 25.40 14.64 -3.94
C ARG A 574 24.49 14.80 -5.15
N TYR A 575 23.46 15.65 -5.04
CA TYR A 575 22.55 16.00 -6.14
C TYR A 575 23.28 16.39 -7.42
N ASN A 576 24.28 17.27 -7.32
CA ASN A 576 25.02 17.76 -8.48
C ASN A 576 25.94 16.71 -9.13
N MET A 577 26.30 15.65 -8.42
CA MET A 577 27.11 14.55 -8.94
C MET A 577 26.28 13.48 -9.65
N MET A 578 25.00 13.37 -9.30
CA MET A 578 24.10 12.34 -9.83
C MET A 578 23.66 12.64 -11.26
N ASN A 579 23.53 11.57 -12.06
CA ASN A 579 22.97 11.65 -13.41
C ASN A 579 21.43 11.54 -13.39
N ASP A 580 20.76 12.11 -14.40
CA ASP A 580 19.29 12.12 -14.52
C ASP A 580 18.66 10.75 -14.89
N LYS A 581 19.45 9.67 -14.83
CA LYS A 581 18.99 8.29 -15.03
C LYS A 581 19.25 7.42 -13.78
N SER A 582 19.77 8.01 -12.71
CA SER A 582 20.07 7.29 -11.47
C SER A 582 18.78 7.05 -10.69
N ARG A 583 18.56 5.82 -10.23
CA ARG A 583 17.39 5.46 -9.39
C ARG A 583 17.45 6.13 -8.02
N GLU A 584 18.64 6.43 -7.52
CA GLU A 584 18.80 7.22 -6.30
C GLU A 584 18.16 8.61 -6.40
N MET A 585 17.92 9.12 -7.61
CA MET A 585 17.31 10.43 -7.80
C MET A 585 15.90 10.49 -7.18
N PHE A 586 15.19 9.37 -7.12
CA PHE A 586 13.83 9.33 -6.57
C PHE A 586 13.79 9.71 -5.07
N PRO A 587 14.45 8.97 -4.17
CA PRO A 587 14.45 9.31 -2.74
C PRO A 587 15.14 10.65 -2.45
N LEU A 588 16.12 11.07 -3.27
CA LEU A 588 16.75 12.38 -3.10
C LEU A 588 15.81 13.53 -3.45
N LEU A 589 15.06 13.45 -4.55
CA LEU A 589 14.09 14.47 -4.93
C LEU A 589 12.94 14.55 -3.91
N GLU A 590 12.48 13.39 -3.44
CA GLU A 590 11.50 13.30 -2.36
C GLU A 590 12.02 13.96 -1.07
N CYS A 591 13.25 13.65 -0.66
CA CYS A 591 13.92 14.28 0.48
C CYS A 591 13.97 15.81 0.36
N LEU A 592 14.31 16.32 -0.84
CA LEU A 592 14.32 17.76 -1.11
C LEU A 592 12.92 18.38 -1.00
N SER A 593 11.84 17.65 -1.27
CA SER A 593 10.46 18.14 -1.12
C SER A 593 10.15 18.44 0.34
N TYR A 594 10.42 17.51 1.25
CA TYR A 594 10.22 17.71 2.69
C TYR A 594 11.12 18.81 3.26
N VAL A 595 12.38 18.85 2.82
CA VAL A 595 13.32 19.92 3.21
C VAL A 595 12.84 21.29 2.73
N ALA A 596 12.34 21.40 1.50
CA ALA A 596 11.79 22.64 0.98
C ALA A 596 10.58 23.11 1.82
N LEU A 597 9.62 22.22 2.09
CA LEU A 597 8.44 22.53 2.89
C LEU A 597 8.79 22.95 4.33
N ALA A 598 9.75 22.26 4.96
CA ALA A 598 10.19 22.58 6.32
C ALA A 598 10.94 23.92 6.41
N MET A 599 11.71 24.27 5.37
CA MET A 599 12.49 25.51 5.33
C MET A 599 11.69 26.73 4.86
N ASP A 600 10.56 26.53 4.17
CA ASP A 600 9.74 27.60 3.61
C ASP A 600 10.63 28.55 2.78
N THR A 601 10.37 29.87 2.83
CA THR A 601 11.12 30.89 2.08
C THR A 601 12.65 30.87 2.28
N ALA A 602 13.18 30.21 3.31
CA ALA A 602 14.63 30.03 3.48
C ALA A 602 15.26 29.11 2.40
N PHE A 603 14.45 28.30 1.71
CA PHE A 603 14.88 27.45 0.60
C PHE A 603 15.11 28.24 -0.71
N ALA A 604 14.59 29.47 -0.82
CA ALA A 604 14.63 30.29 -2.02
C ALA A 604 16.01 30.42 -2.71
N PRO A 605 17.14 30.56 -1.99
CA PRO A 605 18.47 30.66 -2.62
C PRO A 605 18.88 29.41 -3.42
N TYR A 606 18.28 28.25 -3.13
CA TYR A 606 18.64 26.96 -3.71
C TYR A 606 17.61 26.48 -4.75
N ALA A 607 16.40 27.04 -4.73
CA ALA A 607 15.27 26.57 -5.54
C ALA A 607 15.50 26.67 -7.06
N GLY A 608 16.18 27.72 -7.54
CA GLY A 608 16.33 27.98 -8.99
C GLY A 608 16.92 26.82 -9.79
N PRO A 609 18.15 26.36 -9.48
CA PRO A 609 18.75 25.21 -10.18
C PRO A 609 17.97 23.90 -10.01
N ILE A 610 17.30 23.70 -8.89
CA ILE A 610 16.53 22.48 -8.60
C ILE A 610 15.27 22.45 -9.47
N PHE A 611 14.49 23.55 -9.43
CA PHE A 611 13.28 23.73 -10.25
C PHE A 611 13.58 23.54 -11.74
N GLN A 612 14.66 24.16 -12.21
CA GLN A 612 15.13 24.04 -13.60
C GLN A 612 15.38 22.59 -14.02
N ARG A 613 16.02 21.79 -13.15
CA ARG A 613 16.36 20.40 -13.44
C ARG A 613 15.13 19.50 -13.43
N CYS A 614 14.18 19.69 -12.50
CA CYS A 614 12.89 19.00 -12.51
C CYS A 614 12.14 19.24 -13.84
N ILE A 615 12.08 20.48 -14.32
CA ILE A 615 11.46 20.81 -15.62
C ILE A 615 12.15 20.07 -16.78
N ASN A 616 13.49 20.00 -16.78
CA ASN A 616 14.22 19.28 -17.81
C ASN A 616 13.98 17.76 -17.76
N ILE A 617 13.92 17.18 -16.57
CA ILE A 617 13.60 15.75 -16.36
C ILE A 617 12.21 15.45 -16.94
N ILE A 618 11.21 16.27 -16.60
CA ILE A 618 9.85 16.12 -17.11
C ILE A 618 9.81 16.21 -18.63
N HIS A 619 10.40 17.27 -19.20
CA HIS A 619 10.45 17.47 -20.65
C HIS A 619 11.08 16.28 -21.38
N ASN A 620 12.27 15.84 -20.95
CA ASN A 620 13.01 14.77 -21.62
C ASN A 620 12.29 13.41 -21.52
N ASN A 621 11.65 13.14 -20.38
CA ASN A 621 10.91 11.90 -20.19
C ASN A 621 9.65 11.85 -21.08
N LEU A 622 8.89 12.95 -21.16
CA LEU A 622 7.74 13.05 -22.07
C LEU A 622 8.16 12.91 -23.54
N GLU A 623 9.27 13.55 -23.94
CA GLU A 623 9.81 13.44 -25.29
C GLU A 623 10.22 11.98 -25.63
N GLN A 624 10.90 11.30 -24.72
CA GLN A 624 11.29 9.90 -24.90
C GLN A 624 10.07 8.97 -24.94
N SER A 625 9.02 9.26 -24.14
CA SER A 625 7.76 8.51 -24.16
C SER A 625 7.06 8.61 -25.51
N LEU A 626 7.03 9.80 -26.11
CA LEU A 626 6.46 9.97 -27.44
C LEU A 626 7.29 9.25 -28.52
N ALA A 627 8.61 9.24 -28.36
CA ALA A 627 9.52 8.54 -29.26
C ALA A 627 9.38 7.01 -29.18
N SER A 628 9.19 6.42 -27.99
CA SER A 628 9.01 4.97 -27.82
C SER A 628 7.71 4.45 -28.42
N VAL A 629 6.63 5.25 -28.34
CA VAL A 629 5.33 4.91 -28.98
C VAL A 629 5.46 4.82 -30.51
N THR A 630 6.29 5.67 -31.12
CA THR A 630 6.46 5.72 -32.58
C THR A 630 7.55 4.79 -33.09
N ASN A 631 8.48 4.36 -32.24
CA ASN A 631 9.60 3.51 -32.60
C ASN A 631 9.86 2.45 -31.53
N THR A 632 9.48 1.20 -31.83
CA THR A 632 9.65 0.03 -30.95
C THR A 632 11.09 -0.37 -30.64
N SER A 633 12.09 0.33 -31.20
CA SER A 633 13.51 0.17 -30.84
C SER A 633 13.98 1.10 -29.72
N ILE A 634 13.13 2.02 -29.25
CA ILE A 634 13.40 2.91 -28.12
C ILE A 634 12.65 2.38 -26.92
N ASP A 635 13.38 2.12 -25.83
CA ASP A 635 12.78 1.69 -24.57
C ASP A 635 11.93 2.83 -23.97
N ALA A 636 10.78 2.47 -23.42
CA ALA A 636 9.95 3.40 -22.68
C ALA A 636 10.75 3.96 -21.47
N PRO A 637 10.68 5.27 -21.20
CA PRO A 637 11.37 5.85 -20.06
C PRO A 637 10.69 5.43 -18.75
N ASP A 638 11.47 5.37 -17.69
CA ASP A 638 11.00 5.14 -16.33
C ASP A 638 10.16 6.34 -15.86
N LYS A 639 8.91 6.09 -15.44
CA LYS A 639 7.91 7.11 -15.12
C LYS A 639 8.07 7.71 -13.72
N ASP A 640 8.83 7.07 -12.84
CA ASP A 640 9.09 7.56 -11.48
C ASP A 640 9.83 8.91 -11.46
N PHE A 641 10.60 9.20 -12.52
CA PHE A 641 11.22 10.50 -12.74
C PHE A 641 10.19 11.62 -12.95
N LEU A 642 9.03 11.33 -13.55
CA LEU A 642 7.96 12.32 -13.68
C LEU A 642 7.31 12.59 -12.33
N ILE A 643 6.97 11.54 -11.60
CA ILE A 643 6.28 11.60 -10.30
C ILE A 643 7.08 12.46 -9.32
N THR A 644 8.32 12.05 -9.04
CA THR A 644 9.19 12.73 -8.06
C THR A 644 9.57 14.16 -8.47
N ALA A 645 9.70 14.44 -9.78
CA ALA A 645 9.95 15.79 -10.25
C ALA A 645 8.72 16.69 -10.12
N LEU A 646 7.51 16.19 -10.43
CA LEU A 646 6.26 16.93 -10.26
C LEU A 646 6.00 17.25 -8.78
N ASP A 647 6.24 16.28 -7.89
CA ASP A 647 6.06 16.44 -6.45
C ASP A 647 7.03 17.48 -5.87
N LEU A 648 8.31 17.47 -6.29
CA LEU A 648 9.27 18.50 -5.86
C LEU A 648 8.93 19.90 -6.40
N LEU A 649 8.41 20.01 -7.63
CA LEU A 649 7.93 21.29 -8.15
C LEU A 649 6.74 21.82 -7.31
N SER A 650 5.82 20.93 -6.95
CA SER A 650 4.68 21.23 -6.05
C SER A 650 5.20 21.73 -4.70
N ALA A 651 6.12 21.01 -4.06
CA ALA A 651 6.72 21.39 -2.79
C ALA A 651 7.45 22.75 -2.84
N ILE A 652 8.21 23.02 -3.90
CA ILE A 652 8.91 24.32 -4.08
C ILE A 652 7.89 25.46 -4.27
N ILE A 653 6.80 25.25 -5.01
CA ILE A 653 5.77 26.26 -5.20
C ILE A 653 5.06 26.59 -3.88
N GLN A 654 4.81 25.58 -3.05
CA GLN A 654 4.21 25.75 -1.72
C GLN A 654 5.16 26.46 -0.75
N ALA A 655 6.46 26.13 -0.78
CA ALA A 655 7.46 26.65 0.15
C ALA A 655 7.92 28.08 -0.13
N LEU A 656 7.61 28.66 -1.30
CA LEU A 656 8.11 29.99 -1.67
C LEU A 656 7.00 31.04 -1.64
N SER A 657 7.40 32.32 -1.58
CA SER A 657 6.42 33.39 -1.78
C SER A 657 5.84 33.30 -3.20
N PRO A 658 4.57 33.67 -3.42
CA PRO A 658 3.97 33.67 -4.76
C PRO A 658 4.79 34.42 -5.81
N GLU A 659 5.47 35.51 -5.44
CA GLU A 659 6.34 36.27 -6.32
C GLU A 659 7.60 35.48 -6.70
N GLN A 660 8.22 34.79 -5.73
CA GLN A 660 9.40 33.96 -5.97
C GLN A 660 9.06 32.75 -6.85
N ALA A 661 7.98 32.03 -6.53
CA ALA A 661 7.51 30.90 -7.32
C ALA A 661 7.09 31.34 -8.74
N SER A 662 6.43 32.49 -8.87
CA SER A 662 6.08 33.06 -10.18
C SER A 662 7.30 33.38 -11.03
N GLN A 663 8.39 33.86 -10.41
CA GLN A 663 9.66 34.10 -11.11
C GLN A 663 10.30 32.81 -11.60
N LEU A 664 10.24 31.72 -10.83
CA LEU A 664 10.75 30.41 -11.25
C LEU A 664 9.99 29.89 -12.48
N VAL A 665 8.65 29.90 -12.43
CA VAL A 665 7.82 29.47 -13.57
C VAL A 665 8.04 30.35 -14.80
N SER A 666 8.14 31.68 -14.62
CA SER A 666 8.34 32.61 -15.73
C SER A 666 9.72 32.52 -16.38
N ASN A 667 10.74 32.12 -15.62
CA ASN A 667 12.11 31.97 -16.10
C ASN A 667 12.42 30.53 -16.57
N SER A 668 11.45 29.63 -16.48
CA SER A 668 11.59 28.25 -16.93
C SER A 668 11.94 28.18 -18.43
N PRO A 669 12.81 27.25 -18.85
CA PRO A 669 13.22 27.06 -20.25
C PRO A 669 12.10 26.51 -21.11
N GLN A 670 11.16 25.81 -20.48
CA GLN A 670 10.07 25.09 -21.12
C GLN A 670 8.73 25.58 -20.56
N PRO A 671 7.66 25.56 -21.37
CA PRO A 671 6.33 26.00 -20.94
C PRO A 671 5.74 25.04 -19.89
N VAL A 672 5.84 25.43 -18.62
CA VAL A 672 5.46 24.59 -17.46
C VAL A 672 4.03 24.04 -17.57
N PHE A 673 3.04 24.89 -17.91
CA PHE A 673 1.65 24.45 -18.01
C PHE A 673 1.35 23.57 -19.22
N GLU A 674 2.20 23.60 -20.25
CA GLU A 674 2.09 22.69 -21.40
C GLU A 674 2.64 21.31 -21.02
N LEU A 675 3.80 21.25 -20.36
CA LEU A 675 4.32 20.00 -19.77
C LEU A 675 3.33 19.38 -18.79
N LEU A 676 2.71 20.20 -17.94
CA LEU A 676 1.67 19.77 -17.00
C LEU A 676 0.49 19.12 -17.73
N SER A 677 0.04 19.70 -18.86
CA SER A 677 -1.06 19.13 -19.64
C SER A 677 -0.75 17.73 -20.18
N PHE A 678 0.48 17.47 -20.61
CA PHE A 678 0.90 16.14 -21.03
C PHE A 678 0.94 15.15 -19.86
N CYS A 679 1.39 15.59 -18.68
CA CYS A 679 1.42 14.74 -17.48
C CYS A 679 0.00 14.38 -17.00
N MET A 680 -0.97 15.30 -17.13
CA MET A 680 -2.38 15.05 -16.78
C MET A 680 -3.05 14.00 -17.68
N GLU A 681 -2.50 13.71 -18.86
CA GLU A 681 -2.99 12.69 -19.79
C GLU A 681 -2.07 11.47 -19.90
N ASP A 682 -1.05 11.36 -19.05
CA ASP A 682 -0.12 10.22 -19.07
C ASP A 682 -0.88 8.91 -18.76
N PRO A 683 -0.58 7.79 -19.45
CA PRO A 683 -1.23 6.51 -19.17
C PRO A 683 -0.99 5.98 -17.75
N THR A 684 0.07 6.45 -17.08
CA THR A 684 0.43 6.04 -15.71
C THR A 684 -0.38 6.83 -14.69
N ASP A 685 -1.12 6.13 -13.82
CA ASP A 685 -2.02 6.75 -12.83
C ASP A 685 -1.26 7.69 -11.88
N GLU A 686 -0.12 7.24 -11.36
CA GLU A 686 0.68 7.98 -10.39
C GLU A 686 1.24 9.29 -10.97
N VAL A 687 1.58 9.31 -12.27
CA VAL A 687 1.99 10.54 -12.96
C VAL A 687 0.83 11.53 -13.00
N ARG A 688 -0.39 11.07 -13.33
CA ARG A 688 -1.58 11.91 -13.33
C ARG A 688 -1.87 12.41 -11.91
N GLN A 689 -1.75 11.57 -10.89
CA GLN A 689 -1.96 11.93 -9.49
C GLN A 689 -1.07 13.11 -9.05
N SER A 690 0.25 13.06 -9.32
CA SER A 690 1.18 14.16 -9.02
C SER A 690 0.90 15.40 -9.88
N ALA A 691 0.52 15.22 -11.15
CA ALA A 691 0.16 16.34 -12.02
C ALA A 691 -1.07 17.11 -11.50
N TYR A 692 -2.11 16.42 -11.04
CA TYR A 692 -3.29 17.07 -10.46
C TYR A 692 -3.00 17.75 -9.11
N ALA A 693 -2.09 17.21 -8.30
CA ALA A 693 -1.61 17.90 -7.10
C ALA A 693 -0.91 19.22 -7.47
N LEU A 694 0.05 19.17 -8.40
CA LEU A 694 0.75 20.36 -8.89
C LEU A 694 -0.22 21.39 -9.51
N LEU A 695 -1.26 20.94 -10.21
CA LEU A 695 -2.30 21.83 -10.75
C LEU A 695 -3.03 22.59 -9.64
N GLY A 696 -3.41 21.91 -8.56
CA GLY A 696 -4.06 22.53 -7.41
C GLY A 696 -3.16 23.54 -6.70
N ASP A 697 -1.88 23.23 -6.52
CA ASP A 697 -0.90 24.17 -5.96
C ASP A 697 -0.66 25.38 -6.89
N CYS A 698 -0.59 25.15 -8.20
CA CYS A 698 -0.53 26.24 -9.17
C CYS A 698 -1.78 27.12 -9.08
N ALA A 699 -2.97 26.55 -8.87
CA ALA A 699 -4.18 27.32 -8.65
C ALA A 699 -4.08 28.10 -7.33
N ARG A 700 -3.51 27.51 -6.29
CA ARG A 700 -3.38 28.14 -4.97
C ARG A 700 -2.41 29.31 -4.94
N PHE A 701 -1.21 29.13 -5.47
CA PHE A 701 -0.08 30.05 -5.33
C PHE A 701 0.26 30.84 -6.60
N LEU A 702 -0.12 30.33 -7.78
CA LEU A 702 0.29 30.87 -9.09
C LEU A 702 -0.89 31.21 -10.01
N PHE A 703 -2.07 31.47 -9.44
CA PHE A 703 -3.30 31.67 -10.20
C PHE A 703 -3.19 32.63 -11.39
N PRO A 704 -2.55 33.82 -11.29
CA PRO A 704 -2.45 34.74 -12.43
C PRO A 704 -1.69 34.16 -13.63
N LEU A 705 -0.76 33.24 -13.40
CA LEU A 705 -0.03 32.53 -14.46
C LEU A 705 -0.82 31.34 -14.99
N LEU A 706 -1.61 30.67 -14.14
CA LEU A 706 -2.42 29.52 -14.51
C LEU A 706 -3.70 29.90 -15.29
N GLU A 707 -4.35 31.01 -14.93
CA GLU A 707 -5.66 31.43 -15.44
C GLU A 707 -5.79 31.35 -16.98
N PRO A 708 -4.82 31.82 -17.80
CA PRO A 708 -4.92 31.76 -19.26
C PRO A 708 -4.94 30.33 -19.83
N HIS A 709 -4.50 29.34 -19.05
CA HIS A 709 -4.40 27.94 -19.47
C HIS A 709 -5.61 27.10 -19.03
N LEU A 710 -6.39 27.54 -18.04
CA LEU A 710 -7.55 26.81 -17.50
C LEU A 710 -8.59 26.37 -18.55
N PRO A 711 -8.92 27.17 -19.60
CA PRO A 711 -9.85 26.70 -20.64
C PRO A 711 -9.39 25.44 -21.37
N LYS A 712 -8.08 25.17 -21.41
CA LYS A 712 -7.51 23.94 -22.00
C LYS A 712 -7.34 22.82 -20.97
N LEU A 713 -7.03 23.15 -19.71
CA LEU A 713 -6.74 22.17 -18.67
C LEU A 713 -8.00 21.56 -18.02
N LEU A 714 -9.05 22.36 -17.81
CA LEU A 714 -10.29 21.92 -17.16
C LEU A 714 -11.01 20.77 -17.87
N PRO A 715 -11.05 20.67 -19.21
CA PRO A 715 -11.59 19.49 -19.89
C PRO A 715 -10.91 18.17 -19.49
N PHE A 716 -9.59 18.16 -19.33
CA PHE A 716 -8.85 16.96 -18.88
C PHE A 716 -9.22 16.60 -17.44
N LEU A 717 -9.32 17.60 -16.57
CA LEU A 717 -9.76 17.41 -15.19
C LEU A 717 -11.17 16.80 -15.13
N VAL A 718 -12.13 17.38 -15.85
CA VAL A 718 -13.52 16.89 -15.85
C VAL A 718 -13.59 15.45 -16.36
N LYS A 719 -12.79 15.11 -17.38
CA LYS A 719 -12.69 13.74 -17.89
C LYS A 719 -12.12 12.78 -16.85
N GLN A 720 -11.09 13.17 -16.10
CA GLN A 720 -10.47 12.32 -15.09
C GLN A 720 -11.40 12.01 -13.91
N LEU A 721 -12.37 12.88 -13.62
CA LEU A 721 -13.38 12.65 -12.59
C LEU A 721 -14.51 11.69 -13.01
N ASP A 722 -14.38 11.03 -14.17
CA ASP A 722 -15.31 9.98 -14.59
C ASP A 722 -15.05 8.66 -13.85
N MET A 723 -16.10 8.13 -13.22
CA MET A 723 -16.00 6.95 -12.35
C MET A 723 -16.26 5.64 -13.10
N ASP A 724 -16.74 5.69 -14.34
CA ASP A 724 -17.14 4.50 -15.11
C ASP A 724 -15.96 3.55 -15.37
N GLU A 725 -14.75 4.08 -15.57
CA GLU A 725 -13.53 3.27 -15.80
C GLU A 725 -12.86 2.84 -14.48
N VAL A 726 -12.96 3.65 -13.42
CA VAL A 726 -12.29 3.44 -12.12
C VAL A 726 -12.95 2.34 -11.29
N LEU A 727 -14.27 2.15 -11.42
CA LEU A 727 -15.03 1.18 -10.62
C LEU A 727 -14.92 -0.27 -11.13
N ASP A 728 -14.38 -0.45 -12.34
CA ASP A 728 -14.20 -1.75 -13.01
C ASP A 728 -12.75 -2.28 -12.94
N GLU A 729 -11.76 -1.40 -12.72
CA GLU A 729 -10.34 -1.74 -12.51
C GLU A 729 -10.00 -1.72 -10.99
N ALA A 730 -8.92 -2.40 -10.60
CA ALA A 730 -8.65 -2.73 -9.19
C ALA A 730 -8.61 -1.49 -8.26
N ILE A 731 -9.23 -1.65 -7.09
CA ILE A 731 -9.73 -0.63 -6.16
C ILE A 731 -8.67 0.28 -5.52
N GLU A 732 -7.38 0.13 -5.82
CA GLU A 732 -6.34 0.72 -4.96
C GLU A 732 -5.60 1.92 -5.56
N THR A 733 -5.39 2.00 -6.88
CA THR A 733 -4.63 3.10 -7.50
C THR A 733 -5.50 4.19 -8.12
N GLY A 734 -6.62 3.83 -8.75
CA GLY A 734 -7.43 4.76 -9.54
C GLY A 734 -8.06 5.90 -8.71
N PHE A 735 -8.40 5.66 -7.44
CA PHE A 735 -8.97 6.70 -6.58
C PHE A 735 -7.98 7.80 -6.21
N GLY A 736 -6.66 7.53 -6.19
CA GLY A 736 -5.64 8.53 -5.90
C GLY A 736 -5.64 9.68 -6.91
N VAL A 737 -5.74 9.34 -8.19
CA VAL A 737 -5.82 10.33 -9.28
C VAL A 737 -7.09 11.18 -9.16
N VAL A 738 -8.24 10.52 -8.97
CA VAL A 738 -9.54 11.18 -8.83
C VAL A 738 -9.56 12.11 -7.61
N ASN A 739 -8.92 11.70 -6.50
CA ASN A 739 -8.81 12.50 -5.30
C ASN A 739 -8.08 13.84 -5.55
N ASN A 740 -6.90 13.80 -6.18
CA ASN A 740 -6.14 15.01 -6.47
C ASN A 740 -6.80 15.86 -7.57
N ALA A 741 -7.44 15.24 -8.57
CA ALA A 741 -8.25 15.94 -9.56
C ALA A 741 -9.44 16.68 -8.91
N CYS A 742 -10.05 16.05 -7.91
CA CYS A 742 -11.16 16.63 -7.16
C CYS A 742 -10.72 17.81 -6.30
N TRP A 743 -9.65 17.64 -5.53
CA TRP A 743 -9.06 18.71 -4.72
C TRP A 743 -8.63 19.92 -5.58
N SER A 744 -7.92 19.67 -6.70
CA SER A 744 -7.50 20.74 -7.61
C SER A 744 -8.68 21.49 -8.25
N ALA A 745 -9.79 20.80 -8.57
CA ALA A 745 -11.01 21.49 -9.01
C ALA A 745 -11.57 22.44 -7.94
N GLY A 746 -11.54 22.03 -6.67
CA GLY A 746 -11.92 22.88 -5.54
C GLY A 746 -11.05 24.14 -5.45
N GLU A 747 -9.72 24.00 -5.54
CA GLU A 747 -8.78 25.12 -5.51
C GLU A 747 -8.95 26.09 -6.69
N ILE A 748 -9.18 25.55 -7.89
CA ILE A 748 -9.48 26.36 -9.08
C ILE A 748 -10.81 27.08 -8.91
N ALA A 749 -11.84 26.41 -8.41
CA ALA A 749 -13.19 26.97 -8.31
C ALA A 749 -13.25 28.24 -7.44
N VAL A 750 -12.50 28.26 -6.32
CA VAL A 750 -12.43 29.40 -5.41
C VAL A 750 -11.85 30.65 -6.09
N ARG A 751 -10.97 30.49 -7.08
CA ARG A 751 -10.22 31.61 -7.69
C ARG A 751 -10.70 31.98 -9.08
N TYR A 752 -11.08 31.00 -9.89
CA TYR A 752 -11.55 31.21 -11.27
C TYR A 752 -12.98 31.73 -11.34
N GLY A 753 -13.78 31.47 -10.29
CA GLY A 753 -15.11 32.06 -10.12
C GLY A 753 -16.02 31.85 -11.33
N ASP A 754 -16.39 32.95 -11.99
CA ASP A 754 -17.25 32.95 -13.18
C ASP A 754 -16.67 32.19 -14.38
N GLY A 755 -15.35 32.02 -14.45
CA GLY A 755 -14.69 31.21 -15.47
C GLY A 755 -15.08 29.73 -15.41
N MET A 756 -15.55 29.25 -14.25
CA MET A 756 -16.00 27.86 -14.06
C MET A 756 -17.32 27.55 -14.74
N LYS A 757 -18.14 28.56 -15.09
CA LYS A 757 -19.52 28.40 -15.60
C LYS A 757 -19.71 27.29 -16.65
N PRO A 758 -18.82 27.12 -17.65
CA PRO A 758 -18.97 26.06 -18.66
C PRO A 758 -18.89 24.63 -18.10
N PHE A 759 -18.28 24.44 -16.93
CA PHE A 759 -17.96 23.13 -16.36
C PHE A 759 -18.79 22.78 -15.10
N VAL A 760 -19.55 23.74 -14.55
CA VAL A 760 -20.25 23.59 -13.26
C VAL A 760 -21.18 22.38 -13.25
N GLN A 761 -21.96 22.18 -14.32
CA GLN A 761 -22.96 21.11 -14.36
C GLN A 761 -22.30 19.71 -14.34
N ASP A 762 -21.23 19.53 -15.12
CA ASP A 762 -20.52 18.25 -15.22
C ASP A 762 -19.78 17.95 -13.91
N LEU A 763 -19.08 18.94 -13.36
CA LEU A 763 -18.38 18.81 -12.07
C LEU A 763 -19.34 18.50 -10.92
N MET A 764 -20.47 19.21 -10.84
CA MET A 764 -21.50 18.94 -9.84
C MET A 764 -22.02 17.50 -9.95
N THR A 765 -22.31 17.04 -11.17
CA THR A 765 -22.83 15.67 -11.38
C THR A 765 -21.82 14.63 -10.89
N LYS A 766 -20.55 14.77 -11.27
CA LYS A 766 -19.48 13.83 -10.89
C LYS A 766 -19.23 13.82 -9.37
N PHE A 767 -19.16 14.99 -8.71
CA PHE A 767 -18.99 15.04 -7.26
C PHE A 767 -20.16 14.40 -6.50
N VAL A 768 -21.40 14.58 -7.00
CA VAL A 768 -22.59 13.95 -6.39
C VAL A 768 -22.57 12.43 -6.56
N GLU A 769 -22.18 11.94 -7.74
CA GLU A 769 -22.01 10.50 -7.99
C GLU A 769 -20.98 9.86 -7.05
N MET A 770 -19.84 10.53 -6.82
CA MET A 770 -18.82 10.06 -5.88
C MET A 770 -19.34 9.96 -4.44
N MET A 771 -20.00 11.02 -3.93
CA MET A 771 -20.55 11.02 -2.57
C MET A 771 -21.66 9.99 -2.37
N GLY A 772 -22.39 9.63 -3.44
CA GLY A 772 -23.49 8.66 -3.39
C GLY A 772 -23.06 7.20 -3.50
N ASN A 773 -21.78 6.91 -3.77
CA ASN A 773 -21.31 5.57 -4.07
C ASN A 773 -20.56 4.95 -2.88
N PRO A 774 -21.07 3.85 -2.28
CA PRO A 774 -20.45 3.22 -1.10
C PRO A 774 -19.09 2.56 -1.38
N ARG A 775 -18.71 2.40 -2.65
CA ARG A 775 -17.39 1.88 -3.04
C ARG A 775 -16.31 2.96 -3.07
N VAL A 776 -16.67 4.23 -2.97
CA VAL A 776 -15.72 5.34 -3.03
C VAL A 776 -15.09 5.53 -1.65
N PRO A 777 -13.74 5.58 -1.56
CA PRO A 777 -13.06 5.82 -0.29
C PRO A 777 -13.50 7.13 0.36
N ARG A 778 -13.59 7.10 1.68
CA ARG A 778 -14.09 8.23 2.47
C ARG A 778 -13.32 9.53 2.24
N GLY A 779 -11.98 9.49 2.18
CA GLY A 779 -11.18 10.68 1.92
C GLY A 779 -11.51 11.36 0.58
N LEU A 780 -11.82 10.56 -0.46
CA LEU A 780 -12.27 11.10 -1.74
C LEU A 780 -13.70 11.67 -1.66
N VAL A 781 -14.59 11.04 -0.89
CA VAL A 781 -15.94 11.60 -0.61
C VAL A 781 -15.83 12.96 0.08
N GLU A 782 -14.94 13.10 1.05
CA GLU A 782 -14.67 14.35 1.77
C GLU A 782 -14.12 15.46 0.83
N ASN A 783 -13.21 15.11 -0.08
CA ASN A 783 -12.70 16.02 -1.10
C ASN A 783 -13.78 16.41 -2.13
N ALA A 784 -14.61 15.47 -2.57
CA ALA A 784 -15.75 15.72 -3.47
C ALA A 784 -16.76 16.69 -2.87
N ALA A 785 -17.09 16.51 -1.59
CA ALA A 785 -17.96 17.43 -0.87
C ALA A 785 -17.31 18.82 -0.74
N THR A 786 -16.03 18.88 -0.36
CA THR A 786 -15.30 20.15 -0.22
C THR A 786 -15.24 20.92 -1.55
N ALA A 787 -14.92 20.24 -2.65
CA ALA A 787 -14.88 20.82 -3.99
C ALA A 787 -16.27 21.30 -4.46
N LEU A 788 -17.33 20.52 -4.23
CA LEU A 788 -18.71 20.92 -4.55
C LEU A 788 -19.12 22.18 -3.78
N GLY A 789 -18.82 22.24 -2.48
CA GLY A 789 -19.10 23.41 -1.66
C GLY A 789 -18.37 24.65 -2.18
N ARG A 790 -17.08 24.51 -2.49
CA ARG A 790 -16.24 25.59 -3.06
C ARG A 790 -16.76 26.06 -4.42
N LEU A 791 -17.22 25.17 -5.28
CA LEU A 791 -17.83 25.50 -6.59
C LEU A 791 -19.05 26.43 -6.45
N GLY A 792 -19.81 26.27 -5.36
CA GLY A 792 -20.99 27.08 -5.03
C GLY A 792 -20.71 28.56 -4.75
N GLN A 793 -19.49 28.96 -4.39
CA GLN A 793 -19.22 30.34 -3.95
C GLN A 793 -19.52 31.39 -5.02
N ASN A 794 -19.26 31.08 -6.29
CA ASN A 794 -19.53 31.98 -7.43
C ASN A 794 -20.61 31.43 -8.38
N ASN A 795 -21.00 30.16 -8.22
CA ASN A 795 -21.90 29.47 -9.15
C ASN A 795 -23.19 28.95 -8.50
N ALA A 796 -23.54 29.45 -7.31
CA ALA A 796 -24.72 29.05 -6.54
C ALA A 796 -26.02 28.98 -7.36
N HIS A 797 -26.27 30.00 -8.18
CA HIS A 797 -27.48 30.11 -9.01
C HIS A 797 -27.67 28.94 -10.00
N ILE A 798 -26.57 28.32 -10.47
CA ILE A 798 -26.63 27.15 -11.38
C ILE A 798 -26.92 25.89 -10.56
N MET A 799 -26.23 25.73 -9.43
CA MET A 799 -26.27 24.52 -8.62
C MET A 799 -27.56 24.36 -7.81
N ALA A 800 -28.25 25.46 -7.52
CA ALA A 800 -29.45 25.49 -6.67
C ALA A 800 -30.66 24.72 -7.26
N HIS A 801 -30.71 24.52 -8.58
CA HIS A 801 -31.78 23.77 -9.24
C HIS A 801 -31.79 22.29 -8.85
N GLY A 802 -30.63 21.71 -8.53
CA GLY A 802 -30.48 20.30 -8.14
C GLY A 802 -30.36 20.07 -6.63
N LEU A 803 -30.41 21.11 -5.80
CA LEU A 803 -30.03 21.07 -4.38
C LEU A 803 -30.72 19.95 -3.58
N GLY A 804 -32.02 19.74 -3.80
CA GLY A 804 -32.78 18.71 -3.08
C GLY A 804 -32.31 17.28 -3.34
N ASN A 805 -31.58 17.03 -4.43
CA ASN A 805 -31.09 15.70 -4.80
C ASN A 805 -29.78 15.33 -4.09
N TYR A 806 -28.97 16.31 -3.70
CA TYR A 806 -27.62 16.07 -3.17
C TYR A 806 -27.36 16.66 -1.78
N ALA A 807 -28.26 17.49 -1.24
CA ALA A 807 -28.05 18.13 0.06
C ALA A 807 -27.80 17.13 1.20
N ALA A 808 -28.51 15.99 1.23
CA ALA A 808 -28.30 14.94 2.22
C ALA A 808 -26.89 14.33 2.12
N LEU A 809 -26.47 13.98 0.90
CA LEU A 809 -25.15 13.41 0.63
C LEU A 809 -24.03 14.38 1.04
N TYR A 810 -24.20 15.66 0.72
CA TYR A 810 -23.24 16.71 1.08
C TYR A 810 -23.09 16.86 2.60
N LEU A 811 -24.20 16.94 3.34
CA LEU A 811 -24.17 17.13 4.80
C LEU A 811 -23.55 15.92 5.50
N GLY A 812 -23.92 14.69 5.09
CA GLY A 812 -23.32 13.46 5.61
C GLY A 812 -21.83 13.38 5.33
N ALA A 813 -21.38 13.70 4.12
CA ALA A 813 -19.96 13.73 3.77
C ALA A 813 -19.18 14.77 4.59
N MET A 814 -19.78 15.94 4.85
CA MET A 814 -19.13 17.05 5.56
C MET A 814 -19.17 16.93 7.08
N GLU A 815 -19.94 16.01 7.67
CA GLU A 815 -20.03 15.83 9.12
C GLU A 815 -18.64 15.60 9.72
N ASP A 816 -17.89 14.72 9.06
CA ASP A 816 -16.66 14.17 9.58
C ASP A 816 -15.37 14.88 9.13
N VAL A 817 -15.47 15.79 8.16
CA VAL A 817 -14.35 16.61 7.70
C VAL A 817 -13.82 17.47 8.86
N VAL A 818 -12.51 17.55 9.04
CA VAL A 818 -11.91 18.38 10.09
C VAL A 818 -12.21 19.86 9.86
N THR A 819 -12.51 20.61 10.93
CA THR A 819 -12.91 22.02 10.84
C THR A 819 -11.71 22.90 10.58
N MET A 820 -11.44 23.15 9.30
CA MET A 820 -10.30 23.93 8.80
C MET A 820 -10.77 24.94 7.76
N ASP A 821 -9.83 25.73 7.23
CA ASP A 821 -10.10 26.76 6.20
C ASP A 821 -10.83 26.20 4.99
N GLU A 822 -10.53 24.95 4.62
CA GLU A 822 -11.16 24.27 3.50
C GLU A 822 -12.63 23.97 3.74
N LYS A 823 -12.94 23.35 4.88
CA LYS A 823 -14.31 23.08 5.32
C LYS A 823 -15.10 24.38 5.42
N ALA A 824 -14.48 25.43 5.94
CA ALA A 824 -15.13 26.73 6.11
C ALA A 824 -15.47 27.39 4.77
N SER A 825 -14.53 27.33 3.83
CA SER A 825 -14.69 27.78 2.45
C SER A 825 -15.79 26.99 1.73
N ALA A 826 -15.82 25.67 1.87
CA ALA A 826 -16.84 24.81 1.29
C ALA A 826 -18.24 25.08 1.88
N MET A 827 -18.36 25.16 3.21
CA MET A 827 -19.64 25.43 3.88
C MET A 827 -20.19 26.81 3.54
N LYS A 828 -19.33 27.82 3.37
CA LYS A 828 -19.73 29.15 2.90
C LYS A 828 -20.36 29.07 1.51
N GLY A 829 -19.74 28.34 0.59
CA GLY A 829 -20.27 28.17 -0.77
C GLY A 829 -21.54 27.33 -0.82
N PHE A 830 -21.63 26.25 -0.05
CA PHE A 830 -22.87 25.48 0.09
C PHE A 830 -24.01 26.32 0.65
N THR A 831 -23.73 27.15 1.67
CA THR A 831 -24.71 28.11 2.21
C THR A 831 -25.20 29.09 1.15
N ALA A 832 -24.34 29.51 0.22
CA ALA A 832 -24.74 30.35 -0.91
C ALA A 832 -25.66 29.60 -1.89
N ILE A 833 -25.42 28.31 -2.17
CA ILE A 833 -26.34 27.48 -2.95
C ILE A 833 -27.70 27.38 -2.26
N VAL A 834 -27.71 27.10 -0.95
CA VAL A 834 -28.94 26.99 -0.15
C VAL A 834 -29.74 28.29 -0.17
N ARG A 835 -29.07 29.44 -0.13
CA ARG A 835 -29.72 30.75 -0.21
C ARG A 835 -30.52 30.95 -1.50
N GLU A 836 -30.05 30.41 -2.63
CA GLU A 836 -30.72 30.53 -3.93
C GLU A 836 -31.97 29.65 -4.03
N ASN A 837 -32.02 28.53 -3.30
CA ASN A 837 -33.21 27.66 -3.25
C ASN A 837 -33.47 27.08 -1.84
N PRO A 838 -33.90 27.90 -0.85
CA PRO A 838 -34.03 27.45 0.54
C PRO A 838 -35.08 26.36 0.75
N LEU A 839 -36.11 26.30 -0.11
CA LEU A 839 -37.20 25.34 0.00
C LEU A 839 -36.74 23.90 -0.29
N ALA A 840 -35.71 23.72 -1.12
CA ALA A 840 -35.19 22.40 -1.46
C ALA A 840 -34.54 21.66 -0.26
N MET A 841 -34.22 22.38 0.82
CA MET A 841 -33.63 21.79 2.03
C MET A 841 -34.65 21.18 3.00
N GLU A 842 -35.96 21.29 2.73
CA GLU A 842 -37.01 20.80 3.66
C GLU A 842 -36.74 19.38 4.21
N PRO A 843 -36.30 18.38 3.42
CA PRO A 843 -36.04 17.03 3.92
C PRO A 843 -34.87 16.91 4.92
N VAL A 844 -33.90 17.83 4.85
CA VAL A 844 -32.64 17.77 5.61
C VAL A 844 -32.41 19.01 6.48
N LEU A 845 -33.46 19.82 6.68
CA LEU A 845 -33.31 21.13 7.31
C LEU A 845 -32.84 21.05 8.78
N LEU A 846 -33.28 20.03 9.51
CA LEU A 846 -32.84 19.78 10.89
C LEU A 846 -31.36 19.39 10.98
N GLU A 847 -30.90 18.58 10.03
CA GLU A 847 -29.50 18.18 9.91
C GLU A 847 -28.64 19.41 9.60
N TYR A 848 -29.04 20.21 8.62
CA TYR A 848 -28.32 21.44 8.26
C TYR A 848 -28.19 22.42 9.43
N PHE A 849 -29.27 22.65 10.19
CA PHE A 849 -29.22 23.48 11.40
C PHE A 849 -28.35 22.86 12.50
N SER A 850 -28.31 21.53 12.61
CA SER A 850 -27.39 20.84 13.52
C SER A 850 -25.93 21.00 13.10
N THR A 851 -25.64 20.95 11.79
CA THR A 851 -24.30 21.23 11.25
C THR A 851 -23.87 22.66 11.56
N ILE A 852 -24.74 23.66 11.35
CA ILE A 852 -24.44 25.07 11.70
C ILE A 852 -24.20 25.20 13.21
N ALA A 853 -25.03 24.58 14.04
CA ALA A 853 -24.94 24.65 15.49
C ALA A 853 -23.62 24.08 16.04
N ASN A 854 -23.15 22.99 15.44
CA ASN A 854 -21.98 22.25 15.90
C ASN A 854 -20.70 22.61 15.14
N TYR A 855 -20.76 23.54 14.19
CA TYR A 855 -19.59 23.98 13.45
C TYR A 855 -18.57 24.64 14.40
N ASN A 856 -17.34 24.11 14.44
CA ASN A 856 -16.27 24.72 15.21
C ASN A 856 -15.74 25.96 14.49
N MET A 857 -15.91 27.14 15.11
CA MET A 857 -15.52 28.44 14.56
C MET A 857 -14.13 28.90 15.01
N ASP A 858 -13.24 27.96 15.32
CA ASP A 858 -11.84 28.22 15.70
C ASP A 858 -10.95 28.50 14.47
N LEU A 859 -11.33 29.53 13.71
CA LEU A 859 -10.61 29.99 12.52
C LEU A 859 -9.90 31.32 12.84
N GLN A 860 -8.61 31.40 12.54
CA GLN A 860 -7.75 32.58 12.81
C GLN A 860 -7.75 33.60 11.66
N ASN A 861 -8.68 33.49 10.71
CA ASN A 861 -8.65 34.23 9.43
C ASN A 861 -9.97 34.98 9.13
N PRO A 862 -10.03 35.78 8.05
CA PRO A 862 -11.24 36.49 7.64
C PRO A 862 -12.42 35.55 7.26
N LEU A 863 -12.16 34.28 6.93
CA LEU A 863 -13.23 33.32 6.58
C LEU A 863 -14.17 33.08 7.76
N LYS A 864 -13.68 33.16 9.00
CA LYS A 864 -14.51 33.10 10.21
C LYS A 864 -15.71 34.04 10.15
N GLN A 865 -15.44 35.33 9.92
CA GLN A 865 -16.47 36.36 9.90
C GLN A 865 -17.40 36.19 8.70
N GLN A 866 -16.85 35.81 7.54
CA GLN A 866 -17.63 35.58 6.32
C GLN A 866 -18.59 34.40 6.47
N LEU A 867 -18.14 33.28 7.03
CA LEU A 867 -18.97 32.10 7.28
C LEU A 867 -20.02 32.38 8.35
N GLN A 868 -19.65 33.04 9.45
CA GLN A 868 -20.61 33.43 10.49
C GLN A 868 -21.73 34.32 9.91
N ALA A 869 -21.37 35.28 9.06
CA ALA A 869 -22.34 36.13 8.39
C ALA A 869 -23.24 35.34 7.43
N ALA A 870 -22.69 34.38 6.67
CA ALA A 870 -23.46 33.52 5.78
C ALA A 870 -24.47 32.65 6.56
N PHE A 871 -24.05 32.05 7.67
CA PHE A 871 -24.92 31.27 8.55
C PHE A 871 -26.00 32.14 9.21
N GLN A 872 -25.67 33.35 9.66
CA GLN A 872 -26.67 34.27 10.21
C GLN A 872 -27.71 34.68 9.16
N ASP A 873 -27.27 34.93 7.92
CA ASP A 873 -28.14 35.31 6.81
C ASP A 873 -29.13 34.18 6.48
N ILE A 874 -28.66 32.93 6.37
CA ILE A 874 -29.55 31.81 6.06
C ILE A 874 -30.52 31.50 7.20
N ILE A 875 -30.10 31.65 8.46
CA ILE A 875 -30.99 31.55 9.63
C ILE A 875 -32.11 32.61 9.54
N ASN A 876 -31.78 33.86 9.18
CA ASN A 876 -32.77 34.92 9.01
C ASN A 876 -33.79 34.61 7.90
N ILE A 877 -33.32 34.02 6.79
CA ILE A 877 -34.19 33.59 5.68
C ILE A 877 -35.18 32.52 6.15
N TYR A 878 -34.71 31.48 6.84
CA TYR A 878 -35.60 30.44 7.36
C TYR A 878 -36.53 30.94 8.46
N LYS A 879 -36.06 31.84 9.34
CA LYS A 879 -36.91 32.49 10.34
C LYS A 879 -38.07 33.26 9.71
N ALA A 880 -37.82 33.96 8.60
CA ALA A 880 -38.87 34.68 7.87
C ALA A 880 -39.86 33.73 7.17
N ASN A 881 -39.38 32.56 6.70
CA ASN A 881 -40.16 31.62 5.91
C ASN A 881 -40.89 30.55 6.75
N ILE A 882 -40.49 30.29 8.00
CA ILE A 882 -41.07 29.26 8.87
C ILE A 882 -42.00 29.90 9.91
N PRO A 883 -43.34 29.74 9.82
CA PRO A 883 -44.30 30.43 10.70
C PRO A 883 -44.18 30.09 12.20
N GLN A 884 -43.62 28.92 12.55
CA GLN A 884 -43.38 28.48 13.93
C GLN A 884 -41.89 28.16 14.14
N PHE A 885 -41.00 29.10 13.80
CA PHE A 885 -39.56 28.89 13.82
C PHE A 885 -39.03 28.41 15.19
N ASP A 886 -39.51 28.96 16.31
CA ASP A 886 -39.12 28.51 17.65
C ASP A 886 -39.48 27.03 17.90
N ARG A 887 -40.62 26.56 17.37
CA ARG A 887 -41.03 25.16 17.46
C ARG A 887 -40.15 24.26 16.59
N PHE A 888 -39.72 24.75 15.43
CA PHE A 888 -38.75 24.06 14.58
C PHE A 888 -37.40 23.91 15.28
N ILE A 889 -36.85 24.99 15.84
CA ILE A 889 -35.60 24.95 16.63
C ILE A 889 -35.74 24.00 17.81
N GLY A 890 -36.91 23.91 18.44
CA GLY A 890 -37.19 22.97 19.52
C GLY A 890 -37.12 21.48 19.14
N GLN A 891 -37.02 21.13 17.85
CA GLN A 891 -36.81 19.76 17.38
C GLN A 891 -35.33 19.34 17.37
N LEU A 892 -34.40 20.30 17.45
CA LEU A 892 -32.96 20.02 17.57
C LEU A 892 -32.64 19.45 18.96
N ASN A 893 -31.52 18.75 19.12
CA ASN A 893 -31.06 18.32 20.43
C ASN A 893 -30.70 19.54 21.33
N ALA A 894 -30.71 19.35 22.65
CA ALA A 894 -30.54 20.46 23.60
C ALA A 894 -29.19 21.20 23.45
N ALA A 895 -28.11 20.47 23.17
CA ALA A 895 -26.78 21.04 22.98
C ALA A 895 -26.71 21.94 21.74
N SER A 896 -27.26 21.50 20.60
CA SER A 896 -27.34 22.27 19.36
C SER A 896 -28.20 23.53 19.55
N GLN A 897 -29.31 23.45 20.29
CA GLN A 897 -30.15 24.62 20.59
C GLN A 897 -29.38 25.69 21.38
N GLU A 898 -28.62 25.27 22.40
CA GLU A 898 -27.82 26.17 23.24
C GLU A 898 -26.71 26.84 22.41
N LYS A 899 -25.96 26.06 21.61
CA LYS A 899 -24.90 26.59 20.74
C LYS A 899 -25.42 27.58 19.71
N LEU A 900 -26.58 27.30 19.08
CA LEU A 900 -27.21 28.23 18.13
C LEU A 900 -27.58 29.56 18.79
N ARG A 901 -28.19 29.53 19.97
CA ARG A 901 -28.57 30.75 20.72
C ARG A 901 -27.36 31.53 21.22
N ALA A 902 -26.26 30.84 21.51
CA ALA A 902 -25.01 31.48 21.92
C ALA A 902 -24.28 32.15 20.74
N SER A 903 -24.40 31.57 19.54
CA SER A 903 -23.57 31.95 18.38
C SER A 903 -24.29 32.80 17.33
N TYR A 904 -25.63 32.75 17.29
CA TYR A 904 -26.47 33.41 16.28
C TYR A 904 -27.72 34.05 16.90
N THR A 905 -28.22 35.07 16.22
CA THR A 905 -29.51 35.70 16.55
C THR A 905 -30.64 34.86 15.94
N LEU A 906 -31.44 34.21 16.79
CA LEU A 906 -32.59 33.40 16.40
C LEU A 906 -33.89 34.19 16.34
#